data_AF-A0A942LX16-F1
#
_entry.id   AF-A0A942LX16-F1
#
_cell.length_a   1.000
_cell.length_b   1.000
_cell.length_c   1.000
_cell.angle_alpha   90.00
_cell.angle_beta   90.00
_cell.angle_gamma   90.00
#
_symmetry.space_group_name_H-M   'P 1'
#
loop_
_entity.id
_entity.type
_entity.pdbx_description
1 polymer ?
#
loop_
_entity_poly.entity_id
_entity_poly.type
_entity_poly.pdbx_seq_one_letter_code
_entity_poly.pdbx_strand_id
1 'polypeptide(L)'
;MQELNGNNNHYEFGKYCSNNFGINMEQSINIFLLPTGYHPSLDNQTVSGYGPPGDPGTNPAYLGMVLLYNVFFDFTQYPPGSGTYGGRPWVVNPLIAHELGHVFGLYHTNFYELSYKRFSPELPWPEEKYFCHPNTDPKCSNNMMSYSSSQRYLSPKQIGHIHRVFSSNTNRIRYLRSYAGNPAYNVVISSNTIWDMATVAQGDIIIMPGSTLEVTCVLSMLKDTRIIIKPGAKLIVDGGMITNPVGDTWQGIYVEGDRHKSQTFANQGALILKNGAIIENAINAVSMRSANYFFVYSGGIIQATDATFRNNRRNVRFFPYSRYDSNGQYINNISYFTRVTFETNNSAIHNSYLENVSMWGVKGVKFNNCVFKDNSPNRRDGILAHDASFIVNQSSFQNLKYSIYALSPNSNHTFSVSNSTFVCNRGIYMNLVDNATIINNTFNIITGRGNIPETDCTKSNYGIYIDYAIGYKIENNVFTGYNRPPLEIPVCGPIGIIARHTGSYTNELYRNDFSMLKVGIQAQGTNKGYDYNQGLFLHCNNLNKNYYDFHVKHIPRSRPSGIRELQGYGSTNASLAGNLFGHDASMLLSNFVVDSQSGNIAYFHHNPASEPRVRPLVYSTDKITLWSSDRVYSADISCPDEVMAVKPYEVVLLEKEEARLKYEETNLNLRELIDAGNSDDLKRSIDEAGPAVNMPLYNYLMGIAPFLSEEVLAKLAAKEKGFTNVMIRNVLVKSPQAPKLDMVVEKLNSRNIPLPPPMRKKIDEGLDYFGEKELLEQEMAYYKTTYDVAMNELLRNKIHEIEGWEDAPDVQDILATSDDIRYKYLLAEYYFENEDYEQGMQLLNNIETQHSALESSFAENHIDYISFYSLLQQVDIEESPGYTNLSAETLEALESFIESDSRIAGKAIAILIMNEAIEYNEPIYFPELKTEIKSETAYDFTEFNSLDFIEVDITQPVFLYPNPAKDNISINWCVEDEKSLNATIDIYNSIGTLIYSYSERNSCSNSNISVSGWRPGTYTAIFNYGIKSESINFIISK
;
A
#
# COMPACT_ATOMS: atom_id res chain seq x y z
N MET A 1 36.95 54.04 -17.44
CA MET A 1 36.66 54.63 -16.11
C MET A 1 36.17 56.08 -16.16
N GLN A 2 35.93 56.68 -17.34
CA GLN A 2 35.41 58.05 -17.48
C GLN A 2 33.86 58.18 -17.37
N GLU A 3 33.14 57.10 -17.04
CA GLU A 3 31.66 57.10 -17.03
C GLU A 3 31.02 57.11 -15.64
N LEU A 4 31.79 57.19 -14.54
CA LEU A 4 31.22 57.42 -13.21
C LEU A 4 30.89 58.91 -13.08
N ASN A 5 29.74 59.31 -13.60
CA ASN A 5 29.25 60.68 -13.59
C ASN A 5 29.00 61.17 -12.15
N GLY A 6 29.90 62.04 -11.67
CA GLY A 6 29.49 63.36 -11.18
C GLY A 6 28.71 63.49 -9.87
N ASN A 7 28.54 62.45 -9.05
CA ASN A 7 28.02 62.61 -7.69
C ASN A 7 28.75 61.72 -6.67
N ASN A 8 29.14 62.36 -5.56
CA ASN A 8 29.91 61.84 -4.42
C ASN A 8 29.29 60.60 -3.75
N ASN A 9 29.42 59.40 -4.33
CA ASN A 9 28.99 58.19 -3.65
C ASN A 9 30.13 57.17 -3.58
N HIS A 10 30.83 57.16 -2.45
CA HIS A 10 31.75 56.09 -2.03
C HIS A 10 31.12 54.69 -2.24
N TYR A 11 29.79 54.64 -2.16
CA TYR A 11 28.93 53.51 -2.49
C TYR A 11 29.09 52.97 -3.92
N GLU A 12 29.01 53.81 -4.96
CA GLU A 12 29.09 53.36 -6.36
C GLU A 12 30.50 52.90 -6.73
N PHE A 13 31.50 53.57 -6.17
CA PHE A 13 32.90 53.20 -6.37
C PHE A 13 33.25 51.89 -5.66
N GLY A 14 32.75 51.68 -4.44
CA GLY A 14 32.84 50.40 -3.74
C GLY A 14 32.19 49.27 -4.53
N LYS A 15 31.03 49.55 -5.12
CA LYS A 15 30.34 48.60 -6.01
C LYS A 15 31.19 48.23 -7.23
N TYR A 16 31.87 49.19 -7.84
CA TYR A 16 32.82 48.92 -8.92
C TYR A 16 33.97 48.02 -8.45
N CYS A 17 34.61 48.31 -7.32
CA CYS A 17 35.71 47.50 -6.79
C CYS A 17 35.28 46.06 -6.49
N SER A 18 34.14 45.90 -5.81
CA SER A 18 33.54 44.59 -5.53
C SER A 18 33.25 43.80 -6.81
N ASN A 19 32.66 44.43 -7.83
CA ASN A 19 32.26 43.75 -9.06
C ASN A 19 33.44 43.36 -9.96
N ASN A 20 34.53 44.12 -9.93
CA ASN A 20 35.65 43.94 -10.86
C ASN A 20 36.89 43.27 -10.23
N PHE A 21 37.08 43.43 -8.93
CA PHE A 21 38.29 42.97 -8.23
C PHE A 21 38.00 42.11 -7.00
N GLY A 22 36.72 41.98 -6.61
CA GLY A 22 36.31 41.15 -5.50
C GLY A 22 36.60 39.67 -5.77
N ILE A 23 37.16 38.97 -4.78
CA ILE A 23 37.43 37.54 -4.83
C ILE A 23 36.69 36.87 -3.67
N ASN A 24 36.03 35.74 -3.94
CA ASN A 24 35.26 35.00 -2.94
C ASN A 24 34.29 35.91 -2.13
N MET A 25 33.57 36.80 -2.82
CA MET A 25 32.71 37.83 -2.20
C MET A 25 31.62 37.25 -1.27
N GLU A 26 31.31 35.97 -1.43
CA GLU A 26 30.37 35.23 -0.59
C GLU A 26 30.99 34.68 0.71
N GLN A 27 32.32 34.62 0.81
CA GLN A 27 33.01 33.91 1.90
C GLN A 27 34.11 34.75 2.58
N SER A 28 34.50 35.87 1.96
CA SER A 28 35.61 36.69 2.40
C SER A 28 35.22 38.16 2.47
N ILE A 29 35.70 38.83 3.52
CA ILE A 29 35.72 40.29 3.56
C ILE A 29 36.86 40.77 2.66
N ASN A 30 36.53 41.51 1.62
CA ASN A 30 37.47 42.04 0.64
C ASN A 30 37.94 43.44 1.08
N ILE A 31 39.23 43.59 1.36
CA ILE A 31 39.83 44.88 1.72
C ILE A 31 40.52 45.45 0.49
N PHE A 32 40.03 46.58 0.00
CA PHE A 32 40.55 47.26 -1.18
C PHE A 32 41.39 48.48 -0.73
N LEU A 33 42.69 48.46 -1.07
CA LEU A 33 43.60 49.58 -0.83
C LEU A 33 43.70 50.44 -2.09
N LEU A 34 43.40 51.73 -1.96
CA LEU A 34 43.30 52.64 -3.09
C LEU A 34 44.37 53.75 -3.04
N PRO A 35 45.10 53.97 -4.15
CA PRO A 35 46.09 55.04 -4.28
C PRO A 35 45.45 56.46 -4.28
N THR A 36 46.24 57.49 -3.94
CA THR A 36 45.85 58.92 -4.03
C THR A 36 45.45 59.29 -5.46
N GLY A 37 44.45 60.18 -5.61
CA GLY A 37 43.98 60.68 -6.90
C GLY A 37 43.00 59.77 -7.67
N TYR A 38 42.65 58.60 -7.14
CA TYR A 38 41.66 57.69 -7.75
C TYR A 38 40.19 58.08 -7.48
N HIS A 39 39.93 58.94 -6.49
CA HIS A 39 38.59 59.45 -6.16
C HIS A 39 38.56 60.99 -6.33
N PRO A 40 37.60 61.56 -7.09
CA PRO A 40 37.59 63.00 -7.41
C PRO A 40 37.40 63.94 -6.21
N SER A 41 36.89 63.45 -5.08
CA SER A 41 36.52 64.28 -3.92
C SER A 41 37.39 64.11 -2.67
N LEU A 42 38.46 63.30 -2.72
CA LEU A 42 39.36 63.07 -1.59
C LEU A 42 40.69 63.77 -1.87
N ASP A 43 40.81 65.02 -1.40
CA ASP A 43 42.05 65.79 -1.49
C ASP A 43 43.22 65.07 -0.78
N ASN A 44 44.42 65.33 -1.30
CA ASN A 44 45.68 64.58 -1.14
C ASN A 44 46.28 64.41 0.29
N GLN A 45 45.55 64.56 1.40
CA GLN A 45 46.18 64.72 2.72
C GLN A 45 45.60 63.94 3.92
N THR A 46 44.60 63.07 3.76
CA THR A 46 44.06 62.31 4.92
C THR A 46 43.93 60.81 4.65
N VAL A 47 44.45 59.99 5.57
CA VAL A 47 44.14 58.56 5.65
C VAL A 47 42.67 58.40 6.02
N SER A 48 41.87 57.77 5.16
CA SER A 48 40.42 57.59 5.39
C SER A 48 39.94 56.21 4.91
N GLY A 49 38.88 55.71 5.53
CA GLY A 49 38.26 54.42 5.24
C GLY A 49 36.77 54.51 4.99
N TYR A 50 36.22 53.48 4.35
CA TYR A 50 34.78 53.28 4.21
C TYR A 50 34.42 51.79 4.21
N GLY A 51 33.71 51.36 5.25
CA GLY A 51 32.91 50.14 5.30
C GLY A 51 31.42 50.51 5.23
N PRO A 52 30.62 49.84 4.39
CA PRO A 52 29.19 50.14 4.32
C PRO A 52 28.54 49.86 5.69
N PRO A 53 27.70 50.78 6.19
CA PRO A 53 26.98 50.54 7.44
C PRO A 53 26.10 49.30 7.28
N GLY A 54 26.13 48.45 8.29
CA GLY A 54 25.47 47.16 8.24
C GLY A 54 23.93 47.21 8.36
N ASP A 55 23.25 47.98 7.52
CA ASP A 55 21.80 47.94 7.35
C ASP A 55 21.37 46.60 6.68
N PRO A 56 20.37 45.87 7.23
CA PRO A 56 19.80 44.67 6.62
C PRO A 56 19.28 44.83 5.18
N GLY A 57 19.00 46.05 4.70
CA GLY A 57 18.50 46.32 3.34
C GLY A 57 19.56 46.41 2.24
N THR A 58 20.86 46.30 2.57
CA THR A 58 21.95 46.47 1.60
C THR A 58 22.22 45.20 0.78
N ASN A 59 22.29 45.35 -0.55
CA ASN A 59 22.40 44.25 -1.54
C ASN A 59 23.66 43.36 -1.30
N PRO A 60 23.59 42.01 -1.36
CA PRO A 60 24.60 41.12 -0.77
C PRO A 60 26.03 41.28 -1.27
N ALA A 61 26.27 41.78 -2.48
CA ALA A 61 27.64 41.99 -2.97
C ALA A 61 28.45 42.97 -2.09
N TYR A 62 27.79 43.86 -1.34
CA TYR A 62 28.43 44.99 -0.66
C TYR A 62 28.65 44.78 0.84
N LEU A 63 28.10 43.72 1.43
CA LEU A 63 28.16 43.48 2.87
C LEU A 63 29.54 43.03 3.39
N GLY A 64 30.51 42.74 2.51
CA GLY A 64 31.81 42.17 2.88
C GLY A 64 32.97 42.91 2.24
N MET A 65 32.96 44.24 2.25
CA MET A 65 34.08 45.03 1.74
C MET A 65 34.50 46.17 2.67
N VAL A 66 35.78 46.50 2.63
CA VAL A 66 36.37 47.66 3.28
C VAL A 66 37.23 48.39 2.25
N LEU A 67 36.95 49.67 2.01
CA LEU A 67 37.75 50.53 1.12
C LEU A 67 38.65 51.40 1.99
N LEU A 68 39.94 51.45 1.69
CA LEU A 68 40.90 52.30 2.38
C LEU A 68 41.63 53.18 1.37
N TYR A 69 41.52 54.49 1.53
CA TYR A 69 42.11 55.49 0.63
C TYR A 69 43.39 56.06 1.22
N ASN A 70 44.37 56.34 0.35
CA ASN A 70 45.66 56.97 0.70
C ASN A 70 46.56 56.13 1.65
N VAL A 71 46.06 54.99 2.16
CA VAL A 71 46.81 54.05 3.01
C VAL A 71 48.05 53.49 2.29
N PHE A 72 47.91 53.07 1.03
CA PHE A 72 49.02 52.50 0.26
C PHE A 72 50.20 53.48 0.07
N PHE A 73 49.90 54.77 -0.14
CA PHE A 73 50.93 55.81 -0.29
C PHE A 73 51.74 56.00 1.00
N ASP A 74 51.08 56.07 2.16
CA ASP A 74 51.76 56.18 3.45
C ASP A 74 52.56 54.92 3.83
N PHE A 75 52.15 53.74 3.36
CA PHE A 75 52.87 52.48 3.57
C PHE A 75 54.15 52.37 2.73
N THR A 76 54.19 52.98 1.54
CA THR A 76 55.25 52.73 0.53
C THR A 76 56.29 53.85 0.38
N GLN A 77 56.01 55.11 0.74
CA GLN A 77 56.97 56.23 0.58
C GLN A 77 57.79 56.59 1.83
N TYR A 78 57.43 56.15 3.03
CA TYR A 78 58.15 56.50 4.27
C TYR A 78 58.79 55.26 4.92
N PRO A 79 60.12 55.05 4.80
CA PRO A 79 60.81 53.91 5.42
C PRO A 79 60.78 53.99 6.96
N PRO A 80 60.93 52.85 7.67
CA PRO A 80 60.95 52.82 9.13
C PRO A 80 62.04 53.75 9.69
N GLY A 81 61.64 54.79 10.43
CA GLY A 81 62.59 55.66 11.16
C GLY A 81 62.62 57.14 10.76
N SER A 82 61.77 57.61 9.83
CA SER A 82 61.80 58.99 9.30
C SER A 82 61.31 60.11 10.23
N GLY A 83 61.03 59.83 11.52
CA GLY A 83 60.73 60.85 12.55
C GLY A 83 59.39 61.59 12.44
N THR A 84 58.79 61.63 11.26
CA THR A 84 57.40 62.05 11.02
C THR A 84 56.50 60.81 11.11
N TYR A 85 55.24 60.95 11.51
CA TYR A 85 54.27 59.84 11.71
C TYR A 85 54.04 58.88 10.50
N GLY A 86 54.77 59.05 9.39
CA GLY A 86 54.70 58.22 8.17
C GLY A 86 55.40 56.87 8.32
N GLY A 87 54.76 55.84 7.78
CA GLY A 87 55.34 54.49 7.62
C GLY A 87 55.12 53.52 8.78
N ARG A 88 54.14 53.76 9.66
CA ARG A 88 53.93 52.95 10.85
C ARG A 88 52.62 52.14 10.73
N PRO A 89 52.67 50.80 10.50
CA PRO A 89 51.49 49.94 10.33
C PRO A 89 50.41 50.09 11.42
N TRP A 90 50.82 50.50 12.62
CA TRP A 90 49.93 50.73 13.76
C TRP A 90 49.08 51.99 13.69
N VAL A 91 49.31 52.90 12.73
CA VAL A 91 48.42 54.05 12.46
C VAL A 91 47.16 53.62 11.70
N VAL A 92 47.28 52.59 10.85
CA VAL A 92 46.18 52.09 10.01
C VAL A 92 45.37 51.00 10.72
N ASN A 93 45.99 50.29 11.67
CA ASN A 93 45.33 49.21 12.43
C ASN A 93 44.00 49.62 13.10
N PRO A 94 43.87 50.77 13.79
CA PRO A 94 42.61 51.20 14.40
C PRO A 94 41.53 51.52 13.36
N LEU A 95 41.93 52.09 12.21
CA LEU A 95 41.02 52.43 11.11
C LEU A 95 40.46 51.17 10.44
N ILE A 96 41.29 50.15 10.19
CA ILE A 96 40.80 48.86 9.66
C ILE A 96 39.77 48.25 10.60
N ALA A 97 40.05 48.24 11.91
CA ALA A 97 39.12 47.71 12.90
C ALA A 97 37.80 48.50 12.93
N HIS A 98 37.87 49.83 12.81
CA HIS A 98 36.71 50.71 12.71
C HIS A 98 35.83 50.40 11.49
N GLU A 99 36.41 50.31 10.30
CA GLU A 99 35.65 50.01 9.08
C GLU A 99 35.08 48.58 9.07
N LEU A 100 35.80 47.62 9.67
CA LEU A 100 35.26 46.28 9.93
C LEU A 100 34.07 46.33 10.90
N GLY A 101 34.08 47.26 11.86
CA GLY A 101 32.94 47.51 12.73
C GLY A 101 31.66 47.81 11.95
N HIS A 102 31.74 48.61 10.87
CA HIS A 102 30.60 48.89 9.99
C HIS A 102 30.10 47.64 9.24
N VAL A 103 31.01 46.83 8.73
CA VAL A 103 30.70 45.51 8.12
C VAL A 103 29.93 44.62 9.10
N PHE A 104 30.26 44.71 10.39
CA PHE A 104 29.61 43.96 11.46
C PHE A 104 28.33 44.63 12.03
N GLY A 105 27.88 45.74 11.45
CA GLY A 105 26.64 46.43 11.83
C GLY A 105 26.79 47.51 12.89
N LEU A 106 28.02 47.87 13.27
CA LEU A 106 28.24 48.98 14.19
C LEU A 106 28.17 50.33 13.48
N TYR A 107 27.71 51.35 14.21
CA TYR A 107 27.64 52.74 13.77
C TYR A 107 28.54 53.61 14.63
N HIS A 108 28.85 54.82 14.15
CA HIS A 108 29.61 55.79 14.92
C HIS A 108 28.93 56.12 16.25
N THR A 109 29.71 56.33 17.31
CA THR A 109 29.16 56.65 18.65
C THR A 109 28.81 58.13 18.86
N ASN A 110 29.16 59.02 17.94
CA ASN A 110 29.20 60.47 18.18
C ASN A 110 28.15 61.33 17.45
N PHE A 111 27.16 60.77 16.75
CA PHE A 111 26.17 61.58 16.01
C PHE A 111 24.71 61.27 16.39
N TYR A 112 24.07 62.28 16.98
CA TYR A 112 22.65 62.68 17.12
C TYR A 112 21.46 61.68 17.10
N GLU A 113 21.61 60.38 16.84
CA GLU A 113 20.47 59.46 16.86
C GLU A 113 20.23 58.85 18.25
N LEU A 114 19.09 59.21 18.84
CA LEU A 114 18.60 58.70 20.14
C LEU A 114 18.46 57.17 20.19
N SER A 115 18.33 56.50 19.04
CA SER A 115 18.23 55.04 18.91
C SER A 115 19.54 54.31 19.19
N TYR A 116 20.70 54.88 18.82
CA TYR A 116 22.01 54.22 18.90
C TYR A 116 22.73 54.38 20.24
N LYS A 117 22.36 55.40 21.04
CA LYS A 117 22.81 55.53 22.44
C LYS A 117 22.50 54.28 23.30
N ARG A 118 21.58 53.39 22.87
CA ARG A 118 21.27 52.12 23.57
C ARG A 118 22.45 51.15 23.64
N PHE A 119 23.33 51.13 22.64
CA PHE A 119 24.41 50.15 22.51
C PHE A 119 25.78 50.66 22.99
N SER A 120 25.89 51.96 23.25
CA SER A 120 27.14 52.64 23.61
C SER A 120 26.94 53.39 24.94
N PRO A 121 27.24 52.79 26.10
CA PRO A 121 27.03 53.40 27.41
C PRO A 121 28.10 54.46 27.74
N GLU A 122 28.52 55.23 26.76
CA GLU A 122 29.68 56.12 26.88
C GLU A 122 29.32 57.47 27.47
N LEU A 123 30.33 58.13 28.06
CA LEU A 123 30.26 59.50 28.54
C LEU A 123 29.72 60.44 27.43
N PRO A 124 28.98 61.50 27.78
CA PRO A 124 28.54 62.48 26.78
C PRO A 124 29.76 63.02 26.04
N TRP A 125 29.76 62.95 24.70
CA TRP A 125 30.84 63.42 23.84
C TRP A 125 31.25 64.86 24.20
N PRO A 126 32.54 65.24 24.12
CA PRO A 126 32.95 66.62 24.37
C PRO A 126 32.21 67.56 23.42
N GLU A 127 31.48 68.54 23.97
CA GLU A 127 30.80 69.56 23.16
C GLU A 127 31.82 70.28 22.27
N GLU A 128 31.41 70.60 21.04
CA GLU A 128 32.20 71.37 20.05
C GLU A 128 33.43 70.68 19.44
N LYS A 129 33.65 69.37 19.65
CA LYS A 129 34.76 68.62 19.04
C LYS A 129 34.32 67.55 18.04
N TYR A 130 34.83 67.63 16.81
CA TYR A 130 34.72 66.56 15.80
C TYR A 130 35.64 65.38 16.07
N PHE A 131 36.74 65.61 16.79
CA PHE A 131 37.74 64.60 17.15
C PHE A 131 38.26 64.86 18.56
N CYS A 132 38.47 63.82 19.37
CA CYS A 132 38.90 63.96 20.77
C CYS A 132 40.07 63.03 21.13
N HIS A 133 40.77 63.35 22.23
CA HIS A 133 41.91 62.58 22.73
C HIS A 133 41.68 62.12 24.18
N PRO A 134 41.56 60.80 24.49
CA PRO A 134 41.15 60.32 25.82
C PRO A 134 42.06 60.75 26.98
N ASN A 135 43.34 61.00 26.71
CA ASN A 135 44.28 61.47 27.73
C ASN A 135 44.13 62.96 28.10
N THR A 136 43.46 63.76 27.26
CA THR A 136 43.34 65.22 27.47
C THR A 136 41.89 65.69 27.52
N ASP A 137 40.94 64.90 27.04
CA ASP A 137 39.52 65.20 26.99
C ASP A 137 38.74 64.30 27.96
N PRO A 138 38.27 64.81 29.11
CA PRO A 138 37.63 64.01 30.17
C PRO A 138 36.36 63.27 29.75
N LYS A 139 35.77 63.67 28.62
CA LYS A 139 34.52 63.15 28.04
C LYS A 139 34.76 62.27 26.81
N CYS A 140 36.02 62.05 26.42
CA CYS A 140 36.37 61.30 25.22
C CYS A 140 36.46 59.80 25.51
N SER A 141 35.68 58.99 24.79
CA SER A 141 35.77 57.54 24.86
C SER A 141 36.96 57.01 24.05
N ASN A 142 37.45 55.83 24.41
CA ASN A 142 38.36 55.03 23.59
C ASN A 142 37.64 53.98 22.71
N ASN A 143 36.34 54.17 22.42
CA ASN A 143 35.54 53.29 21.58
C ASN A 143 36.15 53.13 20.18
N MET A 144 36.12 51.90 19.67
CA MET A 144 36.50 51.59 18.30
C MET A 144 35.72 52.43 17.28
N MET A 145 34.41 52.63 17.51
CA MET A 145 33.50 53.34 16.60
C MET A 145 33.40 54.85 16.88
N SER A 146 34.35 55.42 17.63
CA SER A 146 34.37 56.86 17.93
C SER A 146 35.42 57.60 17.11
N TYR A 147 35.25 58.92 16.95
CA TYR A 147 36.28 59.79 16.37
C TYR A 147 37.30 60.21 17.44
N SER A 148 38.00 59.21 17.98
CA SER A 148 38.96 59.35 19.08
C SER A 148 40.36 58.99 18.60
N SER A 149 41.39 59.59 19.19
CA SER A 149 42.79 59.19 18.97
C SER A 149 43.12 57.79 19.51
N SER A 150 42.22 57.18 20.27
CA SER A 150 42.33 55.80 20.76
C SER A 150 41.04 55.04 20.45
N GLN A 151 41.10 54.04 19.57
CA GLN A 151 39.96 53.25 19.10
C GLN A 151 40.19 51.78 19.44
N ARG A 152 40.14 51.43 20.73
CA ARG A 152 40.58 50.12 21.24
C ARG A 152 39.54 49.37 22.06
N TYR A 153 38.36 49.95 22.25
CA TYR A 153 37.31 49.38 23.09
C TYR A 153 36.03 49.11 22.31
N LEU A 154 35.42 47.94 22.54
CA LEU A 154 34.05 47.65 22.17
C LEU A 154 33.27 47.34 23.45
N SER A 155 32.09 47.94 23.60
CA SER A 155 31.23 47.65 24.74
C SER A 155 30.67 46.22 24.66
N PRO A 156 30.33 45.58 25.78
CA PRO A 156 29.62 44.29 25.76
C PRO A 156 28.34 44.33 24.92
N LYS A 157 27.67 45.49 24.82
CA LYS A 157 26.48 45.68 23.99
C LYS A 157 26.80 45.79 22.50
N GLN A 158 27.92 46.42 22.11
CA GLN A 158 28.39 46.42 20.72
C GLN A 158 28.79 45.02 20.29
N ILE A 159 29.49 44.28 21.15
CA ILE A 159 29.81 42.86 20.91
C ILE A 159 28.52 42.05 20.78
N GLY A 160 27.58 42.19 21.70
CA GLY A 160 26.27 41.53 21.62
C GLY A 160 25.46 41.90 20.36
N HIS A 161 25.55 43.15 19.91
CA HIS A 161 24.94 43.57 18.64
C HIS A 161 25.59 42.87 17.44
N ILE A 162 26.92 42.80 17.40
CA ILE A 162 27.64 42.03 16.37
C ILE A 162 27.16 40.57 16.37
N HIS A 163 27.13 39.91 17.53
CA HIS A 163 26.64 38.52 17.62
C HIS A 163 25.20 38.37 17.12
N ARG A 164 24.29 39.28 17.50
CA ARG A 164 22.90 39.29 17.04
C ARG A 164 22.79 39.48 15.53
N VAL A 165 23.57 40.39 14.97
CA VAL A 165 23.62 40.65 13.53
C VAL A 165 24.11 39.39 12.78
N PHE A 166 25.15 38.76 13.31
CA PHE A 166 25.69 37.52 12.77
C PHE A 166 24.83 36.30 13.01
N SER A 167 23.78 36.37 13.82
CA SER A 167 22.87 35.24 14.04
C SER A 167 21.51 35.41 13.39
N SER A 168 21.15 36.64 13.02
CA SER A 168 19.86 36.97 12.40
C SER A 168 19.94 37.34 10.91
N ASN A 169 21.14 37.52 10.35
CA ASN A 169 21.33 37.87 8.94
C ASN A 169 22.17 36.82 8.20
N THR A 170 21.51 36.03 7.35
CA THR A 170 22.13 34.97 6.53
C THR A 170 23.26 35.48 5.63
N ASN A 171 23.15 36.70 5.10
CA ASN A 171 24.21 37.32 4.29
C ASN A 171 25.47 37.67 5.07
N ARG A 172 25.41 37.66 6.42
CA ARG A 172 26.59 37.89 7.28
C ARG A 172 27.11 36.61 7.90
N ILE A 173 26.23 35.64 8.17
CA ILE A 173 26.66 34.34 8.71
C ILE A 173 27.71 33.69 7.80
N ARG A 174 27.61 33.86 6.48
CA ARG A 174 28.57 33.35 5.49
C ARG A 174 30.04 33.81 5.68
N TYR A 175 30.31 34.84 6.48
CA TYR A 175 31.67 35.30 6.79
C TYR A 175 32.32 34.58 7.99
N LEU A 176 31.59 33.74 8.73
CA LEU A 176 32.18 32.94 9.81
C LEU A 176 33.07 31.83 9.20
N ARG A 177 34.38 31.83 9.52
CA ARG A 177 35.37 30.89 8.93
C ARG A 177 35.07 29.43 9.30
N SER A 178 35.17 28.58 8.26
CA SER A 178 34.97 27.13 8.16
C SER A 178 33.56 26.62 8.45
N TYR A 179 32.97 26.07 7.39
CA TYR A 179 31.62 25.54 7.26
C TYR A 179 31.28 24.41 8.24
N ALA A 180 32.28 23.70 8.78
CA ALA A 180 32.10 22.54 9.65
C ALA A 180 32.16 22.89 11.14
N GLY A 181 31.33 22.20 11.91
CA GLY A 181 31.27 22.27 13.36
C GLY A 181 32.61 21.88 13.97
N ASN A 182 32.98 22.58 15.02
CA ASN A 182 34.19 22.33 15.77
C ASN A 182 33.82 21.89 17.19
N PRO A 183 34.18 20.64 17.59
CA PRO A 183 33.87 20.09 18.91
C PRO A 183 34.37 20.93 20.10
N ALA A 184 35.39 21.78 19.89
CA ALA A 184 35.89 22.70 20.92
C ALA A 184 34.85 23.74 21.36
N TYR A 185 33.78 23.95 20.57
CA TYR A 185 32.68 24.86 20.84
C TYR A 185 31.37 24.14 21.16
N ASN A 186 31.43 22.88 21.60
CA ASN A 186 30.25 22.18 22.09
C ASN A 186 29.65 22.92 23.28
N VAL A 187 28.32 23.07 23.27
CA VAL A 187 27.56 23.75 24.33
C VAL A 187 26.86 22.70 25.17
N VAL A 188 27.18 22.65 26.47
CA VAL A 188 26.54 21.74 27.42
C VAL A 188 25.47 22.51 28.21
N ILE A 189 24.22 22.11 28.06
CA ILE A 189 23.09 22.63 28.82
C ILE A 189 22.88 21.74 30.04
N SER A 190 23.33 22.21 31.20
CA SER A 190 23.26 21.49 32.50
C SER A 190 22.25 22.07 33.48
N SER A 191 21.47 23.07 33.04
CA SER A 191 20.33 23.62 33.78
C SER A 191 19.28 24.17 32.81
N ASN A 192 18.05 24.36 33.28
CA ASN A 192 16.97 24.91 32.45
C ASN A 192 17.36 26.26 31.86
N THR A 193 17.36 26.35 30.53
CA THR A 193 17.88 27.48 29.76
C THR A 193 16.89 27.86 28.66
N ILE A 194 16.67 29.17 28.46
CA ILE A 194 15.85 29.70 27.37
C ILE A 194 16.77 30.45 26.41
N TRP A 195 16.66 30.16 25.12
CA TRP A 195 17.29 30.88 24.01
C TRP A 195 16.21 31.61 23.22
N ASP A 196 16.12 32.91 23.47
CA ASP A 196 15.13 33.84 22.90
C ASP A 196 15.74 34.88 21.95
N MET A 197 17.06 34.78 21.73
CA MET A 197 17.80 35.61 20.78
C MET A 197 18.48 34.70 19.77
N ALA A 198 18.41 35.10 18.50
CA ALA A 198 19.01 34.34 17.41
C ALA A 198 20.46 33.99 17.75
N THR A 199 20.85 32.74 17.52
CA THR A 199 22.13 32.17 17.97
C THR A 199 22.72 31.27 16.89
N VAL A 200 24.05 31.24 16.79
CA VAL A 200 24.79 30.30 15.93
C VAL A 200 25.53 29.29 16.80
N ALA A 201 25.25 28.00 16.63
CA ALA A 201 25.95 26.91 17.29
C ALA A 201 27.14 26.46 16.43
N GLN A 202 28.35 26.65 16.97
CA GLN A 202 29.61 26.29 16.29
C GLN A 202 30.06 24.85 16.57
N GLY A 203 29.47 24.20 17.57
CA GLY A 203 29.66 22.79 17.91
C GLY A 203 28.33 22.14 18.25
N ASP A 204 28.38 20.91 18.76
CA ASP A 204 27.19 20.20 19.20
C ASP A 204 26.54 20.88 20.42
N ILE A 205 25.22 20.85 20.49
CA ILE A 205 24.47 21.21 21.69
C ILE A 205 24.10 19.93 22.42
N ILE A 206 24.50 19.79 23.68
CA ILE A 206 24.27 18.60 24.50
C ILE A 206 23.41 19.00 25.70
N ILE A 207 22.19 18.48 25.76
CA ILE A 207 21.26 18.75 26.86
C ILE A 207 21.35 17.60 27.85
N MET A 208 21.80 17.90 29.07
CA MET A 208 22.06 16.91 30.12
C MET A 208 20.79 16.51 30.86
N PRO A 209 20.75 15.30 31.48
CA PRO A 209 19.60 14.83 32.24
C PRO A 209 19.10 15.86 33.27
N GLY A 210 17.77 15.99 33.40
CA GLY A 210 17.15 16.96 34.30
C GLY A 210 17.13 18.41 33.80
N SER A 211 17.72 18.69 32.63
CA SER A 211 17.78 20.03 32.03
C SER A 211 16.83 20.16 30.83
N THR A 212 16.30 21.37 30.64
CA THR A 212 15.49 21.75 29.48
C THR A 212 16.16 22.90 28.72
N LEU A 213 16.31 22.75 27.40
CA LEU A 213 16.58 23.89 26.52
C LEU A 213 15.28 24.29 25.83
N GLU A 214 14.87 25.54 25.97
CA GLU A 214 13.74 26.12 25.24
C GLU A 214 14.25 27.11 24.19
N VAL A 215 13.86 26.93 22.93
CA VAL A 215 14.28 27.75 21.79
C VAL A 215 13.05 28.46 21.22
N THR A 216 13.03 29.79 21.31
CA THR A 216 11.97 30.66 20.75
C THR A 216 12.48 31.55 19.61
N CYS A 217 13.74 31.37 19.21
CA CYS A 217 14.42 32.18 18.20
C CYS A 217 14.87 31.34 17.00
N VAL A 218 15.62 31.98 16.09
CA VAL A 218 16.37 31.27 15.04
C VAL A 218 17.67 30.71 15.64
N LEU A 219 17.80 29.39 15.66
CA LEU A 219 19.01 28.67 16.03
C LEU A 219 19.68 28.13 14.76
N SER A 220 20.84 28.69 14.44
CA SER A 220 21.64 28.32 13.28
C SER A 220 22.68 27.27 13.64
N MET A 221 22.60 26.10 13.03
CA MET A 221 23.51 24.97 13.24
C MET A 221 24.53 24.91 12.10
N LEU A 222 25.83 25.00 12.41
CA LEU A 222 26.89 24.83 11.38
C LEU A 222 26.89 23.38 10.83
N LYS A 223 27.58 23.14 9.72
CA LYS A 223 27.68 21.79 9.14
C LYS A 223 28.24 20.81 10.16
N ASP A 224 27.84 19.55 10.10
CA ASP A 224 28.32 18.49 10.99
C ASP A 224 27.96 18.65 12.48
N THR A 225 27.29 19.74 12.87
CA THR A 225 26.80 19.93 14.25
C THR A 225 25.47 19.22 14.49
N ARG A 226 25.27 18.81 15.74
CA ARG A 226 24.13 18.05 16.24
C ARG A 226 23.49 18.72 17.45
N ILE A 227 22.23 18.41 17.69
CA ILE A 227 21.63 18.59 19.01
C ILE A 227 21.40 17.22 19.63
N ILE A 228 21.92 16.98 20.82
CA ILE A 228 21.86 15.69 21.52
C ILE A 228 21.06 15.88 22.81
N ILE A 229 19.90 15.24 22.87
CA ILE A 229 19.02 15.23 24.04
C ILE A 229 19.29 13.94 24.80
N LYS A 230 19.92 14.02 25.98
CA LYS A 230 20.19 12.85 26.82
C LYS A 230 18.90 12.32 27.48
N PRO A 231 18.88 11.04 27.93
CA PRO A 231 17.79 10.51 28.74
C PRO A 231 17.45 11.43 29.92
N GLY A 232 16.17 11.75 30.12
CA GLY A 232 15.72 12.67 31.18
C GLY A 232 15.88 14.16 30.86
N ALA A 233 16.34 14.51 29.66
CA ALA A 233 16.49 15.90 29.19
C ALA A 233 15.39 16.28 28.18
N LYS A 234 15.16 17.59 28.01
CA LYS A 234 14.14 18.12 27.08
C LYS A 234 14.68 19.21 26.16
N LEU A 235 14.31 19.15 24.89
CA LEU A 235 14.35 20.29 23.96
C LEU A 235 12.93 20.71 23.65
N ILE A 236 12.62 21.99 23.88
CA ILE A 236 11.36 22.61 23.50
C ILE A 236 11.65 23.65 22.42
N VAL A 237 11.00 23.54 21.26
CA VAL A 237 11.01 24.60 20.24
C VAL A 237 9.62 25.20 20.21
N ASP A 238 9.52 26.47 20.60
CA ASP A 238 8.25 27.20 20.75
C ASP A 238 8.26 28.42 19.83
N GLY A 239 7.67 28.27 18.63
CA GLY A 239 7.74 29.28 17.57
C GLY A 239 9.14 29.56 17.00
N GLY A 240 10.17 28.88 17.50
CA GLY A 240 11.55 28.97 17.03
C GLY A 240 11.80 28.20 15.73
N MET A 241 12.94 28.48 15.10
CA MET A 241 13.41 27.79 13.89
C MET A 241 14.82 27.26 14.11
N ILE A 242 15.03 25.97 13.88
CA ILE A 242 16.37 25.35 13.86
C ILE A 242 16.73 25.02 12.42
N THR A 243 17.79 25.63 11.90
CA THR A 243 18.19 25.51 10.49
C THR A 243 19.70 25.62 10.32
N ASN A 244 20.21 25.36 9.11
CA ASN A 244 21.57 25.73 8.74
C ASN A 244 21.59 27.16 8.16
N PRO A 245 22.55 28.01 8.54
CA PRO A 245 22.52 29.43 8.18
C PRO A 245 22.99 29.78 6.76
N VAL A 246 23.60 28.86 6.02
CA VAL A 246 24.37 29.16 4.78
C VAL A 246 24.04 28.25 3.60
N GLY A 247 22.85 27.64 3.56
CA GLY A 247 22.45 26.76 2.46
C GLY A 247 23.25 25.45 2.38
N ASP A 248 24.04 25.13 3.41
CA ASP A 248 24.59 23.80 3.65
C ASP A 248 23.64 23.03 4.59
N THR A 249 24.05 21.88 5.07
CA THR A 249 23.24 20.96 5.88
C THR A 249 23.79 20.85 7.29
N TRP A 250 22.95 20.48 8.26
CA TRP A 250 23.39 20.08 9.60
C TRP A 250 22.91 18.66 9.93
N GLN A 251 23.47 18.02 10.94
CA GLN A 251 23.24 16.58 11.14
C GLN A 251 21.86 16.26 11.73
N GLY A 252 21.27 17.21 12.47
CA GLY A 252 19.93 17.11 13.05
C GLY A 252 19.92 16.88 14.57
N ILE A 253 18.77 16.46 15.08
CA ILE A 253 18.49 16.25 16.51
C ILE A 253 18.51 14.75 16.82
N TYR A 254 19.32 14.35 17.80
CA TYR A 254 19.40 13.00 18.34
C TYR A 254 18.70 12.96 19.70
N VAL A 255 17.60 12.23 19.76
CA VAL A 255 16.80 12.06 20.97
C VAL A 255 17.15 10.70 21.56
N GLU A 256 18.08 10.70 22.51
CA GLU A 256 18.60 9.46 23.10
C GLU A 256 17.61 8.87 24.11
N GLY A 257 17.53 7.55 24.15
CA GLY A 257 16.64 6.82 25.04
C GLY A 257 17.30 5.59 25.66
N ASP A 258 16.59 4.95 26.57
CA ASP A 258 16.94 3.65 27.15
C ASP A 258 15.87 2.64 26.75
N ARG A 259 16.22 1.73 25.84
CA ARG A 259 15.27 0.80 25.21
C ARG A 259 14.67 -0.23 26.18
N HIS A 260 15.30 -0.42 27.34
CA HIS A 260 14.84 -1.35 28.37
C HIS A 260 13.97 -0.69 29.44
N LYS A 261 13.68 0.62 29.31
CA LYS A 261 12.86 1.37 30.26
C LYS A 261 11.58 1.90 29.63
N SER A 262 10.54 2.04 30.45
CA SER A 262 9.27 2.63 30.04
C SER A 262 9.45 4.06 29.50
N GLN A 263 8.66 4.40 28.47
CA GLN A 263 8.74 5.66 27.76
C GLN A 263 8.17 6.82 28.61
N THR A 264 9.01 7.42 29.45
CA THR A 264 8.67 8.59 30.27
C THR A 264 9.68 9.70 30.03
N PHE A 265 9.31 10.95 30.32
CA PHE A 265 10.23 12.08 30.22
C PHE A 265 11.43 12.01 31.19
N ALA A 266 11.39 11.13 32.19
CA ALA A 266 12.53 10.90 33.09
C ALA A 266 13.50 9.85 32.54
N ASN A 267 12.99 8.85 31.82
CA ASN A 267 13.77 7.73 31.30
C ASN A 267 14.30 7.99 29.88
N GLN A 268 13.64 8.86 29.12
CA GLN A 268 13.92 9.09 27.70
C GLN A 268 14.22 10.57 27.48
N GLY A 269 15.02 10.90 26.46
CA GLY A 269 15.11 12.25 25.95
C GLY A 269 13.79 12.63 25.27
N ALA A 270 13.43 13.92 25.32
CA ALA A 270 12.18 14.39 24.70
C ALA A 270 12.37 15.65 23.87
N LEU A 271 11.82 15.62 22.66
CA LEU A 271 11.67 16.77 21.77
C LEU A 271 10.20 17.21 21.75
N ILE A 272 9.95 18.47 22.04
CA ILE A 272 8.62 19.09 21.99
C ILE A 272 8.65 20.23 20.97
N LEU A 273 7.80 20.16 19.95
CA LEU A 273 7.65 21.19 18.93
C LEU A 273 6.26 21.80 19.04
N LYS A 274 6.15 23.13 19.17
CA LYS A 274 4.86 23.82 19.32
C LYS A 274 4.86 25.22 18.71
N ASN A 275 3.65 25.77 18.54
CA ASN A 275 3.39 27.18 18.19
C ASN A 275 4.11 27.66 16.92
N GLY A 276 4.14 26.84 15.86
CA GLY A 276 4.77 27.18 14.60
C GLY A 276 6.26 26.85 14.53
N ALA A 277 6.78 25.97 15.40
CA ALA A 277 8.17 25.55 15.37
C ALA A 277 8.59 24.96 14.01
N ILE A 278 9.82 25.29 13.55
CA ILE A 278 10.34 24.86 12.25
C ILE A 278 11.69 24.14 12.43
N ILE A 279 11.82 22.95 11.85
CA ILE A 279 13.09 22.22 11.71
C ILE A 279 13.41 22.10 10.22
N GLU A 280 14.54 22.65 9.79
CA GLU A 280 14.85 22.82 8.37
C GLU A 280 16.32 22.50 8.02
N ASN A 281 16.55 22.06 6.77
CA ASN A 281 17.88 21.88 6.16
C ASN A 281 18.78 20.87 6.89
N ALA A 282 18.20 19.90 7.60
CA ALA A 282 18.92 18.83 8.26
C ALA A 282 19.09 17.59 7.37
N ILE A 283 20.16 16.82 7.59
CA ILE A 283 20.35 15.50 6.97
C ILE A 283 19.30 14.51 7.53
N ASN A 284 19.23 14.35 8.85
CA ASN A 284 18.13 13.65 9.52
C ASN A 284 17.57 14.57 10.60
N ALA A 285 16.47 15.28 10.33
CA ALA A 285 15.98 16.34 11.21
C ALA A 285 15.81 15.86 12.66
N VAL A 286 15.23 14.66 12.84
CA VAL A 286 15.10 14.02 14.14
C VAL A 286 15.38 12.51 14.03
N SER A 287 16.30 12.02 14.87
CA SER A 287 16.65 10.60 15.01
C SER A 287 16.40 10.14 16.45
N MET A 288 15.51 9.15 16.63
CA MET A 288 15.19 8.56 17.94
C MET A 288 16.22 7.49 18.34
N ARG A 289 17.50 7.88 18.37
CA ARG A 289 18.62 7.03 18.76
C ARG A 289 19.79 7.83 19.33
N SER A 290 20.78 7.14 19.92
CA SER A 290 22.07 7.77 20.23
C SER A 290 22.83 8.22 18.99
N ALA A 291 23.53 9.34 19.14
CA ALA A 291 24.43 9.88 18.14
C ALA A 291 25.68 9.00 17.89
N ASN A 292 26.14 8.24 18.90
CA ASN A 292 27.43 7.55 18.86
C ASN A 292 27.35 6.01 18.90
N TYR A 293 26.22 5.44 19.32
CA TYR A 293 26.02 3.98 19.41
C TYR A 293 24.76 3.58 18.65
N PHE A 294 24.95 2.86 17.54
CA PHE A 294 23.86 2.34 16.73
C PHE A 294 23.11 1.25 17.54
N PHE A 295 21.78 1.29 17.57
CA PHE A 295 20.89 0.33 18.25
C PHE A 295 20.92 0.19 19.79
N VAL A 296 21.87 0.81 20.51
CA VAL A 296 21.97 0.67 21.98
C VAL A 296 20.97 1.57 22.74
N TYR A 297 20.69 2.76 22.21
CA TYR A 297 19.93 3.81 22.91
C TYR A 297 18.79 4.35 22.04
N SER A 298 17.69 3.61 21.90
CA SER A 298 16.42 4.01 21.26
C SER A 298 15.33 4.29 22.31
N GLY A 299 14.13 4.73 21.88
CA GLY A 299 13.00 4.99 22.79
C GLY A 299 12.73 6.46 23.11
N GLY A 300 13.49 7.39 22.50
CA GLY A 300 13.25 8.83 22.58
C GLY A 300 11.81 9.23 22.26
N ILE A 301 11.41 10.43 22.72
CA ILE A 301 10.06 10.94 22.59
C ILE A 301 10.04 12.16 21.66
N ILE A 302 9.08 12.20 20.73
CA ILE A 302 8.73 13.42 19.99
C ILE A 302 7.25 13.74 20.13
N GLN A 303 6.95 14.96 20.56
CA GLN A 303 5.59 15.49 20.63
C GLN A 303 5.54 16.80 19.84
N ALA A 304 4.96 16.73 18.64
CA ALA A 304 4.91 17.86 17.72
C ALA A 304 3.47 18.31 17.48
N THR A 305 3.19 19.57 17.76
CA THR A 305 1.89 20.23 17.51
C THR A 305 2.12 21.52 16.74
N ASP A 306 1.37 21.78 15.67
CA ASP A 306 1.50 23.03 14.90
C ASP A 306 2.97 23.31 14.49
N ALA A 307 3.64 22.33 13.89
CA ALA A 307 5.07 22.40 13.56
C ALA A 307 5.33 22.09 12.08
N THR A 308 6.50 22.49 11.57
CA THR A 308 6.91 22.22 10.20
C THR A 308 8.28 21.57 10.15
N PHE A 309 8.37 20.47 9.41
CA PHE A 309 9.62 19.89 8.94
C PHE A 309 9.79 20.23 7.46
N ARG A 310 10.78 21.06 7.14
CA ARG A 310 10.95 21.60 5.79
C ARG A 310 12.32 21.26 5.20
N ASN A 311 12.35 20.81 3.96
CA ASN A 311 13.56 20.63 3.16
C ASN A 311 14.67 19.78 3.81
N ASN A 312 14.34 18.95 4.82
CA ASN A 312 15.28 18.00 5.40
C ASN A 312 15.39 16.77 4.49
N ARG A 313 16.59 16.19 4.36
CA ARG A 313 16.79 14.95 3.60
C ARG A 313 15.92 13.82 4.14
N ARG A 314 15.84 13.65 5.47
CA ARG A 314 14.84 12.84 6.20
C ARG A 314 14.27 13.68 7.34
N ASN A 315 12.94 13.67 7.57
CA ASN A 315 12.36 14.47 8.66
C ASN A 315 12.45 13.75 10.01
N VAL A 316 11.92 12.53 10.10
CA VAL A 316 11.94 11.76 11.35
C VAL A 316 12.30 10.30 11.09
N ARG A 317 13.13 9.73 11.95
CA ARG A 317 13.42 8.29 11.96
C ARG A 317 13.28 7.71 13.37
N PHE A 318 12.40 6.72 13.49
CA PHE A 318 12.29 5.86 14.65
C PHE A 318 13.17 4.62 14.49
N PHE A 319 13.74 4.17 15.60
CA PHE A 319 14.49 2.92 15.72
C PHE A 319 13.70 1.95 16.62
N PRO A 320 13.93 0.63 16.54
CA PRO A 320 13.20 -0.37 17.30
C PRO A 320 13.11 -0.03 18.79
N TYR A 321 11.89 -0.01 19.32
CA TYR A 321 11.61 0.24 20.71
C TYR A 321 10.21 -0.27 21.07
N SER A 322 10.17 -1.21 22.01
CA SER A 322 8.93 -1.74 22.58
C SER A 322 8.67 -1.09 23.94
N ARG A 323 7.46 -0.56 24.13
CA ARG A 323 7.02 0.07 25.38
C ARG A 323 6.08 -0.88 26.10
N TYR A 324 6.38 -1.22 27.34
CA TYR A 324 5.52 -2.08 28.16
C TYR A 324 4.88 -1.32 29.32
N ASP A 325 3.67 -1.73 29.71
CA ASP A 325 3.02 -1.29 30.95
C ASP A 325 3.61 -2.02 32.19
N SER A 326 3.02 -1.80 33.37
CA SER A 326 3.46 -2.47 34.60
C SER A 326 3.20 -3.97 34.64
N ASN A 327 2.30 -4.47 33.78
CA ASN A 327 1.91 -5.87 33.67
C ASN A 327 2.71 -6.60 32.57
N GLY A 328 3.60 -5.90 31.86
CA GLY A 328 4.37 -6.45 30.74
C GLY A 328 3.60 -6.43 29.41
N GLN A 329 2.45 -5.76 29.33
CA GLN A 329 1.68 -5.63 28.09
C GLN A 329 2.33 -4.60 27.16
N TYR A 330 2.46 -4.95 25.88
CA TYR A 330 3.02 -4.05 24.88
C TYR A 330 2.03 -2.93 24.52
N ILE A 331 2.37 -1.68 24.85
CA ILE A 331 1.50 -0.50 24.72
C ILE A 331 2.05 0.55 23.75
N ASN A 332 1.17 1.44 23.30
CA ASN A 332 1.48 2.51 22.34
C ASN A 332 2.58 3.48 22.78
N ASN A 333 3.45 3.86 21.84
CA ASN A 333 4.43 4.94 21.94
C ASN A 333 3.72 6.27 22.21
N ILE A 334 4.29 7.11 23.09
CA ILE A 334 3.69 8.40 23.45
C ILE A 334 4.06 9.53 22.49
N SER A 335 4.78 9.21 21.40
CA SER A 335 5.13 10.16 20.35
C SER A 335 3.96 10.41 19.41
N TYR A 336 3.78 11.67 19.01
CA TYR A 336 2.70 12.07 18.12
C TYR A 336 3.03 13.31 17.30
N PHE A 337 2.30 13.46 16.20
CA PHE A 337 2.30 14.59 15.30
C PHE A 337 0.87 15.07 15.12
N THR A 338 0.57 16.31 15.51
CA THR A 338 -0.76 16.92 15.35
C THR A 338 -0.64 18.24 14.61
N ARG A 339 -1.34 18.39 13.46
CA ARG A 339 -1.23 19.59 12.61
C ARG A 339 0.22 19.89 12.22
N VAL A 340 0.97 18.85 11.86
CA VAL A 340 2.36 18.95 11.42
C VAL A 340 2.44 18.92 9.90
N THR A 341 3.24 19.82 9.34
CA THR A 341 3.55 19.84 7.90
C THR A 341 4.94 19.27 7.64
N PHE A 342 5.01 18.22 6.83
CA PHE A 342 6.24 17.67 6.26
C PHE A 342 6.31 18.11 4.79
N GLU A 343 7.23 19.02 4.46
CA GLU A 343 7.32 19.57 3.11
C GLU A 343 8.74 19.58 2.52
N THR A 344 8.83 19.22 1.25
CA THR A 344 9.98 19.53 0.39
C THR A 344 9.52 20.51 -0.69
N ASN A 345 10.18 21.66 -0.80
CA ASN A 345 9.84 22.73 -1.75
C ASN A 345 11.02 23.07 -2.69
N ASN A 346 10.84 24.07 -3.55
CA ASN A 346 11.81 24.43 -4.59
C ASN A 346 13.14 25.01 -4.06
N SER A 347 13.22 25.32 -2.77
CA SER A 347 14.45 25.75 -2.10
C SER A 347 15.22 24.58 -1.47
N ALA A 348 14.85 23.35 -1.83
CA ALA A 348 15.53 22.11 -1.49
C ALA A 348 17.05 22.16 -1.80
N ILE A 349 17.88 21.88 -0.80
CA ILE A 349 19.36 21.89 -0.90
C ILE A 349 19.99 20.51 -1.07
N HIS A 350 19.22 19.43 -0.89
CA HIS A 350 19.74 18.06 -0.97
C HIS A 350 19.62 17.49 -2.39
N ASN A 351 20.66 16.79 -2.85
CA ASN A 351 20.66 16.11 -4.16
C ASN A 351 19.70 14.91 -4.22
N SER A 352 19.38 14.31 -3.07
CA SER A 352 18.39 13.25 -2.93
C SER A 352 17.66 13.37 -1.60
N TYR A 353 16.37 13.01 -1.62
CA TYR A 353 15.50 12.99 -0.45
C TYR A 353 15.18 11.54 -0.09
N LEU A 354 15.15 11.28 1.20
CA LEU A 354 14.67 10.03 1.80
C LEU A 354 13.20 10.21 2.19
N GLU A 355 12.55 9.21 2.76
CA GLU A 355 11.19 9.27 3.29
C GLU A 355 10.97 10.41 4.32
N ASN A 356 9.75 10.94 4.45
CA ASN A 356 9.47 11.95 5.48
C ASN A 356 9.62 11.33 6.87
N VAL A 357 8.95 10.21 7.11
CA VAL A 357 9.03 9.47 8.37
C VAL A 357 9.37 8.01 8.10
N SER A 358 10.45 7.50 8.71
CA SER A 358 10.69 6.06 8.81
C SER A 358 10.44 5.53 10.21
N MET A 359 9.80 4.36 10.29
CA MET A 359 9.51 3.66 11.52
C MET A 359 9.95 2.22 11.42
N TRP A 360 10.64 1.74 12.45
CA TRP A 360 11.00 0.33 12.57
C TRP A 360 10.76 -0.15 13.99
N GLY A 361 10.00 -1.23 14.17
CA GLY A 361 9.83 -1.91 15.46
C GLY A 361 9.23 -1.01 16.55
N VAL A 362 8.29 -0.14 16.19
CA VAL A 362 7.60 0.76 17.12
C VAL A 362 6.09 0.63 16.98
N LYS A 363 5.35 0.75 18.08
CA LYS A 363 3.88 0.65 18.09
C LYS A 363 3.23 1.97 18.47
N GLY A 364 2.15 2.35 17.79
CA GLY A 364 1.22 3.38 18.23
C GLY A 364 1.60 4.83 17.94
N VAL A 365 2.55 5.11 17.05
CA VAL A 365 2.88 6.50 16.66
C VAL A 365 1.69 7.13 15.94
N LYS A 366 1.28 8.34 16.35
CA LYS A 366 0.05 8.98 15.86
C LYS A 366 0.33 10.18 14.94
N PHE A 367 -0.39 10.25 13.82
CA PHE A 367 -0.39 11.35 12.86
C PHE A 367 -1.82 11.88 12.69
N ASN A 368 -2.12 13.01 13.32
CA ASN A 368 -3.44 13.63 13.30
C ASN A 368 -3.40 14.95 12.54
N ASN A 369 -4.25 15.14 11.54
CA ASN A 369 -4.31 16.40 10.77
C ASN A 369 -2.95 16.80 10.15
N CYS A 370 -2.12 15.83 9.76
CA CYS A 370 -0.81 16.10 9.20
C CYS A 370 -0.86 16.30 7.68
N VAL A 371 0.13 17.03 7.15
CA VAL A 371 0.29 17.26 5.71
C VAL A 371 1.65 16.72 5.28
N PHE A 372 1.66 15.81 4.32
CA PHE A 372 2.87 15.29 3.69
C PHE A 372 2.89 15.71 2.23
N LYS A 373 3.88 16.52 1.84
CA LYS A 373 3.96 17.08 0.49
C LYS A 373 5.38 17.13 -0.04
N ASP A 374 5.57 16.70 -1.27
CA ASP A 374 6.84 16.83 -1.97
C ASP A 374 6.67 17.49 -3.34
N ASN A 375 7.30 18.64 -3.55
CA ASN A 375 7.31 19.32 -4.85
C ASN A 375 8.62 19.14 -5.62
N SER A 376 9.53 18.30 -5.12
CA SER A 376 10.77 17.97 -5.81
C SER A 376 10.52 17.05 -7.02
N PRO A 377 11.44 17.04 -8.02
CA PRO A 377 11.31 16.13 -9.16
C PRO A 377 11.35 14.64 -8.78
N ASN A 378 12.18 14.29 -7.81
CA ASN A 378 12.39 12.92 -7.32
C ASN A 378 11.57 12.73 -6.04
N ARG A 379 10.26 12.56 -6.21
CA ARG A 379 9.27 12.42 -5.14
C ARG A 379 9.72 11.39 -4.09
N ARG A 380 9.70 11.78 -2.82
CA ARG A 380 9.98 10.92 -1.66
C ARG A 380 8.76 10.14 -1.19
N ASP A 381 9.00 9.20 -0.27
CA ASP A 381 7.93 8.50 0.43
C ASP A 381 7.41 9.32 1.62
N GLY A 382 6.11 9.20 1.90
CA GLY A 382 5.47 9.81 3.07
C GLY A 382 5.91 9.11 4.34
N ILE A 383 5.33 7.94 4.57
CA ILE A 383 5.62 7.07 5.71
C ILE A 383 6.20 5.75 5.21
N LEU A 384 7.39 5.41 5.68
CA LEU A 384 8.01 4.10 5.48
C LEU A 384 8.00 3.33 6.82
N ALA A 385 7.35 2.17 6.86
CA ALA A 385 7.19 1.38 8.07
C ALA A 385 7.69 -0.05 7.86
N HIS A 386 8.54 -0.52 8.77
CA HIS A 386 9.00 -1.91 8.87
C HIS A 386 8.63 -2.45 10.25
N ASP A 387 7.78 -3.48 10.34
CA ASP A 387 7.30 -4.02 11.62
C ASP A 387 6.88 -2.92 12.60
N ALA A 388 6.08 -1.97 12.12
CA ALA A 388 5.70 -0.80 12.92
C ALA A 388 4.20 -0.56 12.85
N SER A 389 3.62 -0.27 14.01
CA SER A 389 2.21 0.08 14.14
C SER A 389 2.04 1.58 14.29
N PHE A 390 1.09 2.16 13.55
CA PHE A 390 0.86 3.60 13.55
C PHE A 390 -0.58 3.95 13.17
N ILE A 391 -0.99 5.17 13.52
CA ILE A 391 -2.35 5.67 13.31
C ILE A 391 -2.27 6.96 12.51
N VAL A 392 -2.98 7.00 11.38
CA VAL A 392 -3.14 8.19 10.53
C VAL A 392 -4.61 8.59 10.51
N ASN A 393 -4.91 9.82 10.92
CA ASN A 393 -6.27 10.34 10.91
C ASN A 393 -6.29 11.77 10.35
N GLN A 394 -7.30 12.07 9.52
CA GLN A 394 -7.55 13.41 8.97
C GLN A 394 -6.33 14.03 8.27
N SER A 395 -5.45 13.22 7.70
CA SER A 395 -4.19 13.69 7.12
C SER A 395 -4.25 13.78 5.60
N SER A 396 -3.30 14.49 5.00
CA SER A 396 -3.23 14.63 3.53
C SER A 396 -1.84 14.30 2.98
N PHE A 397 -1.83 13.59 1.86
CA PHE A 397 -0.62 13.14 1.16
C PHE A 397 -0.65 13.65 -0.27
N GLN A 398 0.40 14.35 -0.71
CA GLN A 398 0.44 15.00 -2.02
C GLN A 398 1.79 14.84 -2.71
N ASN A 399 1.78 14.40 -3.97
CA ASN A 399 2.95 14.33 -4.84
C ASN A 399 4.10 13.48 -4.27
N LEU A 400 3.79 12.40 -3.55
CA LEU A 400 4.76 11.44 -3.04
C LEU A 400 4.96 10.28 -4.02
N LYS A 401 6.05 9.52 -3.87
CA LYS A 401 6.25 8.26 -4.58
C LYS A 401 5.29 7.22 -4.01
N TYR A 402 5.48 6.84 -2.76
CA TYR A 402 4.47 6.19 -1.91
C TYR A 402 3.95 7.15 -0.86
N SER A 403 2.65 7.18 -0.63
CA SER A 403 2.11 7.92 0.50
C SER A 403 2.39 7.18 1.80
N ILE A 404 2.12 5.87 1.80
CA ILE A 404 2.48 4.93 2.87
C ILE A 404 3.05 3.67 2.23
N TYR A 405 4.21 3.23 2.71
CA TYR A 405 4.85 1.96 2.36
C TYR A 405 5.11 1.19 3.65
N ALA A 406 4.46 0.04 3.81
CA ALA A 406 4.54 -0.74 5.04
C ALA A 406 4.87 -2.22 4.75
N LEU A 407 5.84 -2.75 5.48
CA LEU A 407 6.21 -4.16 5.50
C LEU A 407 6.08 -4.69 6.92
N SER A 408 5.46 -5.84 7.11
CA SER A 408 5.33 -6.47 8.42
C SER A 408 5.56 -7.97 8.34
N PRO A 409 6.82 -8.44 8.26
CA PRO A 409 7.09 -9.89 8.33
C PRO A 409 6.52 -10.53 9.61
N ASN A 410 6.24 -9.73 10.65
CA ASN A 410 5.54 -10.15 11.86
C ASN A 410 4.06 -9.72 11.84
N SER A 411 3.16 -10.65 12.19
CA SER A 411 1.69 -10.54 12.16
C SER A 411 1.10 -9.58 13.21
N ASN A 412 1.84 -9.25 14.28
CA ASN A 412 1.37 -8.38 15.36
C ASN A 412 1.53 -6.85 15.11
N HIS A 413 2.12 -6.46 13.98
CA HIS A 413 2.28 -5.05 13.61
C HIS A 413 1.34 -4.65 12.49
N THR A 414 0.60 -3.57 12.71
CA THR A 414 -0.48 -3.13 11.80
C THR A 414 -0.72 -1.64 11.89
N PHE A 415 -1.47 -1.06 10.96
CA PHE A 415 -1.81 0.36 10.99
C PHE A 415 -3.29 0.65 10.77
N SER A 416 -3.70 1.84 11.20
CA SER A 416 -5.01 2.39 10.84
C SER A 416 -4.86 3.71 10.08
N VAL A 417 -5.63 3.86 9.00
CA VAL A 417 -5.74 5.10 8.22
C VAL A 417 -7.20 5.45 8.07
N SER A 418 -7.58 6.64 8.54
CA SER A 418 -8.96 7.11 8.44
C SER A 418 -9.09 8.57 8.05
N ASN A 419 -10.21 8.90 7.40
CA ASN A 419 -10.64 10.26 7.07
C ASN A 419 -9.56 11.09 6.34
N SER A 420 -8.67 10.43 5.60
CA SER A 420 -7.49 11.04 5.00
C SER A 420 -7.60 11.14 3.49
N THR A 421 -6.88 12.09 2.90
CA THR A 421 -6.90 12.36 1.45
C THR A 421 -5.54 12.10 0.81
N PHE A 422 -5.54 11.35 -0.27
CA PHE A 422 -4.36 10.99 -1.04
C PHE A 422 -4.46 11.59 -2.44
N VAL A 423 -3.45 12.35 -2.87
CA VAL A 423 -3.23 12.73 -4.28
C VAL A 423 -1.93 12.05 -4.70
N CYS A 424 -2.05 10.82 -5.21
CA CYS A 424 -0.96 9.85 -5.18
C CYS A 424 -0.66 9.20 -6.53
N ASN A 425 0.61 8.87 -6.75
CA ASN A 425 1.01 7.86 -7.72
C ASN A 425 0.73 6.47 -7.13
N ARG A 426 1.38 6.16 -6.01
CA ARG A 426 1.13 4.98 -5.20
C ARG A 426 0.61 5.46 -3.85
N GLY A 427 -0.64 5.12 -3.52
CA GLY A 427 -1.26 5.52 -2.27
C GLY A 427 -0.66 4.74 -1.10
N ILE A 428 -1.21 3.56 -0.83
CA ILE A 428 -0.76 2.66 0.23
C ILE A 428 -0.25 1.37 -0.40
N TYR A 429 0.99 1.00 -0.10
CA TYR A 429 1.52 -0.34 -0.34
C TYR A 429 1.69 -1.03 1.01
N MET A 430 1.14 -2.24 1.14
CA MET A 430 1.26 -3.05 2.34
C MET A 430 1.57 -4.51 2.01
N ASN A 431 2.68 -5.01 2.55
CA ASN A 431 3.08 -6.41 2.44
C ASN A 431 3.07 -7.06 3.83
N LEU A 432 2.31 -8.15 3.97
CA LEU A 432 2.09 -8.88 5.22
C LEU A 432 1.58 -8.04 6.41
N VAL A 433 1.06 -6.83 6.14
CA VAL A 433 0.44 -6.02 7.18
C VAL A 433 -0.97 -6.54 7.45
N ASP A 434 -1.06 -7.56 8.29
CA ASP A 434 -2.33 -8.16 8.66
C ASP A 434 -3.17 -7.20 9.51
N ASN A 435 -4.49 -7.38 9.50
CA ASN A 435 -5.44 -6.64 10.33
C ASN A 435 -5.43 -5.11 10.13
N ALA A 436 -4.86 -4.61 9.03
CA ALA A 436 -4.83 -3.18 8.72
C ALA A 436 -6.24 -2.62 8.57
N THR A 437 -6.49 -1.40 9.07
CA THR A 437 -7.80 -0.73 8.96
C THR A 437 -7.67 0.52 8.10
N ILE A 438 -8.32 0.55 6.94
CA ILE A 438 -8.28 1.66 5.98
C ILE A 438 -9.71 2.07 5.67
N ILE A 439 -10.20 3.14 6.29
CA ILE A 439 -11.62 3.50 6.26
C ILE A 439 -11.87 4.99 5.98
N ASN A 440 -12.96 5.31 5.28
CA ASN A 440 -13.39 6.70 5.02
C ASN A 440 -12.31 7.60 4.37
N ASN A 441 -11.43 7.02 3.54
CA ASN A 441 -10.38 7.78 2.87
C ASN A 441 -10.76 8.14 1.43
N THR A 442 -10.13 9.18 0.89
CA THR A 442 -10.27 9.56 -0.52
C THR A 442 -8.93 9.44 -1.23
N PHE A 443 -8.88 8.62 -2.28
CA PHE A 443 -7.72 8.40 -3.14
C PHE A 443 -7.97 9.01 -4.53
N ASN A 444 -7.26 10.10 -4.81
CA ASN A 444 -7.17 10.72 -6.14
C ASN A 444 -5.89 10.22 -6.82
N ILE A 445 -6.02 9.16 -7.60
CA ILE A 445 -4.90 8.46 -8.23
C ILE A 445 -4.56 9.21 -9.51
N ILE A 446 -3.47 9.97 -9.46
CA ILE A 446 -3.10 10.83 -10.59
C ILE A 446 -2.68 9.98 -11.78
N THR A 447 -3.09 10.38 -12.97
CA THR A 447 -2.62 9.78 -14.22
C THR A 447 -1.29 10.45 -14.56
N GLY A 448 -0.21 9.68 -14.73
CA GLY A 448 1.15 10.21 -14.91
C GLY A 448 1.19 11.43 -15.83
N ARG A 449 1.56 12.60 -15.29
CA ARG A 449 1.92 13.76 -16.11
C ARG A 449 3.28 13.46 -16.73
N GLY A 450 3.28 13.02 -17.98
CA GLY A 450 4.47 12.87 -18.81
C GLY A 450 4.73 11.41 -19.18
N ASN A 451 4.69 11.14 -20.49
CA ASN A 451 5.31 10.03 -21.22
C ASN A 451 5.79 8.84 -20.37
N ILE A 452 4.89 8.11 -19.71
CA ILE A 452 5.14 6.68 -19.51
C ILE A 452 5.11 6.15 -20.95
N PRO A 453 6.19 5.58 -21.50
CA PRO A 453 6.10 4.88 -22.77
C PRO A 453 4.93 3.91 -22.63
N GLU A 454 3.94 3.96 -23.52
CA GLU A 454 2.71 3.15 -23.45
C GLU A 454 2.97 1.64 -23.24
N THR A 455 4.22 1.21 -23.39
CA THR A 455 4.76 -0.14 -23.25
C THR A 455 5.18 -0.55 -21.82
N ASP A 456 5.39 0.34 -20.85
CA ASP A 456 5.86 -0.03 -19.49
C ASP A 456 4.74 0.10 -18.43
N CYS A 457 3.81 -0.86 -18.46
CA CYS A 457 2.65 -0.90 -17.58
C CYS A 457 3.01 -1.11 -16.09
N THR A 458 4.23 -1.55 -15.79
CA THR A 458 4.72 -1.88 -14.44
C THR A 458 4.81 -0.66 -13.51
N LYS A 459 4.81 0.56 -14.09
CA LYS A 459 4.87 1.84 -13.37
C LYS A 459 3.52 2.51 -13.23
N SER A 460 2.43 1.76 -13.42
CA SER A 460 1.08 2.30 -13.25
C SER A 460 0.82 2.73 -11.81
N ASN A 461 -0.11 3.67 -11.67
CA ASN A 461 -0.48 4.27 -10.41
C ASN A 461 -1.67 3.52 -9.79
N TYR A 462 -1.72 3.47 -8.46
CA TYR A 462 -2.80 2.80 -7.74
C TYR A 462 -3.13 3.45 -6.39
N GLY A 463 -4.32 3.18 -5.89
CA GLY A 463 -4.79 3.61 -4.58
C GLY A 463 -4.20 2.77 -3.46
N ILE A 464 -4.54 1.47 -3.43
CA ILE A 464 -4.04 0.51 -2.43
C ILE A 464 -3.49 -0.73 -3.13
N TYR A 465 -2.33 -1.20 -2.70
CA TYR A 465 -1.77 -2.49 -3.08
C TYR A 465 -1.57 -3.35 -1.83
N ILE A 466 -2.20 -4.51 -1.83
CA ILE A 466 -2.20 -5.50 -0.76
C ILE A 466 -1.41 -6.71 -1.24
N ASP A 467 -0.32 -7.05 -0.56
CA ASP A 467 0.52 -8.19 -0.91
C ASP A 467 0.62 -9.13 0.31
N TYR A 468 0.14 -10.37 0.17
CA TYR A 468 0.15 -11.42 1.20
C TYR A 468 -0.54 -11.11 2.54
N ALA A 469 -1.14 -9.93 2.72
CA ALA A 469 -1.82 -9.53 3.96
C ALA A 469 -3.22 -10.11 4.10
N ILE A 470 -3.66 -10.33 5.35
CA ILE A 470 -4.98 -10.89 5.69
C ILE A 470 -5.70 -10.11 6.81
N GLY A 471 -6.99 -10.36 7.02
CA GLY A 471 -7.76 -9.83 8.15
C GLY A 471 -7.99 -8.30 8.12
N TYR A 472 -7.57 -7.65 7.03
CA TYR A 472 -7.72 -6.21 6.85
C TYR A 472 -9.19 -5.80 6.75
N LYS A 473 -9.46 -4.55 7.15
CA LYS A 473 -10.75 -3.88 6.99
C LYS A 473 -10.57 -2.68 6.07
N ILE A 474 -11.05 -2.79 4.83
CA ILE A 474 -10.97 -1.73 3.82
C ILE A 474 -12.39 -1.36 3.38
N GLU A 475 -12.90 -0.27 3.95
CA GLU A 475 -14.32 0.09 3.87
C GLU A 475 -14.57 1.59 3.67
N ASN A 476 -15.63 1.95 2.94
CA ASN A 476 -16.07 3.34 2.74
C ASN A 476 -14.98 4.26 2.16
N ASN A 477 -14.04 3.72 1.38
CA ASN A 477 -13.05 4.54 0.71
C ASN A 477 -13.51 4.91 -0.71
N VAL A 478 -13.12 6.10 -1.16
CA VAL A 478 -13.43 6.61 -2.49
C VAL A 478 -12.16 6.63 -3.34
N PHE A 479 -12.19 5.97 -4.48
CA PHE A 479 -11.09 5.90 -5.44
C PHE A 479 -11.48 6.59 -6.74
N THR A 480 -10.73 7.61 -7.13
CA THR A 480 -10.94 8.35 -8.38
C THR A 480 -9.65 8.38 -9.19
N GLY A 481 -9.74 8.04 -10.48
CA GLY A 481 -8.58 8.03 -11.39
C GLY A 481 -8.53 9.25 -12.31
N TYR A 482 -8.91 9.05 -13.57
CA TYR A 482 -8.86 10.07 -14.62
C TYR A 482 -9.71 11.30 -14.26
N ASN A 483 -9.20 12.50 -14.54
CA ASN A 483 -10.00 13.73 -14.40
C ASN A 483 -11.05 13.90 -15.51
N ARG A 484 -10.89 13.17 -16.61
CA ARG A 484 -11.83 13.07 -17.74
C ARG A 484 -11.55 11.79 -18.52
N PRO A 485 -12.54 11.19 -19.19
CA PRO A 485 -12.30 10.05 -20.06
C PRO A 485 -11.21 10.38 -21.11
N PRO A 486 -10.16 9.55 -21.25
CA PRO A 486 -9.19 9.68 -22.34
C PRO A 486 -9.87 9.61 -23.72
N LEU A 487 -9.27 10.25 -24.73
CA LEU A 487 -9.79 10.20 -26.12
C LEU A 487 -9.64 8.81 -26.76
N GLU A 488 -8.64 8.05 -26.33
CA GLU A 488 -8.37 6.68 -26.74
C GLU A 488 -8.29 5.79 -25.50
N ILE A 489 -8.68 4.52 -25.64
CA ILE A 489 -8.64 3.55 -24.55
C ILE A 489 -7.18 3.29 -24.18
N PRO A 490 -6.73 3.66 -22.98
CA PRO A 490 -5.33 3.52 -22.62
C PRO A 490 -5.00 2.06 -22.30
N VAL A 491 -3.81 1.60 -22.70
CA VAL A 491 -3.33 0.23 -22.43
C VAL A 491 -3.23 -0.01 -20.92
N CYS A 492 -2.60 0.91 -20.20
CA CYS A 492 -2.47 0.93 -18.74
C CYS A 492 -3.09 2.20 -18.13
N GLY A 493 -3.28 2.21 -16.81
CA GLY A 493 -3.92 3.33 -16.15
C GLY A 493 -4.05 3.17 -14.64
N PRO A 494 -4.76 4.11 -13.98
CA PRO A 494 -4.93 4.10 -12.54
C PRO A 494 -5.80 2.91 -12.11
N ILE A 495 -5.38 2.23 -11.04
CA ILE A 495 -6.10 1.10 -10.43
C ILE A 495 -6.54 1.47 -9.01
N GLY A 496 -7.78 1.16 -8.63
CA GLY A 496 -8.30 1.45 -7.29
C GLY A 496 -7.56 0.64 -6.22
N ILE A 497 -7.84 -0.66 -6.18
CA ILE A 497 -7.23 -1.62 -5.25
C ILE A 497 -6.65 -2.80 -6.01
N ILE A 498 -5.44 -3.21 -5.62
CA ILE A 498 -4.81 -4.47 -6.05
C ILE A 498 -4.70 -5.38 -4.82
N ALA A 499 -5.25 -6.58 -4.91
CA ALA A 499 -5.08 -7.65 -3.93
C ALA A 499 -4.27 -8.79 -4.55
N ARG A 500 -3.10 -9.09 -3.98
CA ARG A 500 -2.20 -10.13 -4.47
C ARG A 500 -1.89 -11.11 -3.35
N HIS A 501 -2.03 -12.39 -3.69
CA HIS A 501 -1.62 -13.51 -2.84
C HIS A 501 -2.19 -13.48 -1.41
N THR A 502 -3.44 -13.02 -1.22
CA THR A 502 -4.08 -12.97 0.11
C THR A 502 -4.52 -14.35 0.63
N GLY A 503 -4.31 -15.41 -0.16
CA GLY A 503 -4.48 -16.81 0.25
C GLY A 503 -5.93 -17.24 0.45
N SER A 504 -6.10 -18.30 1.25
CA SER A 504 -7.38 -18.93 1.58
C SER A 504 -8.11 -18.30 2.77
N TYR A 505 -7.51 -17.30 3.42
CA TYR A 505 -8.16 -16.58 4.52
C TYR A 505 -9.36 -15.80 4.01
N THR A 506 -10.40 -15.71 4.85
CA THR A 506 -11.57 -14.89 4.57
C THR A 506 -11.16 -13.43 4.63
N ASN A 507 -11.14 -12.77 3.48
CA ASN A 507 -10.82 -11.36 3.32
C ASN A 507 -11.93 -10.68 2.53
N GLU A 508 -12.16 -9.40 2.81
CA GLU A 508 -13.24 -8.65 2.19
C GLU A 508 -12.79 -7.26 1.76
N LEU A 509 -13.16 -6.87 0.54
CA LEU A 509 -13.13 -5.49 0.09
C LEU A 509 -14.56 -5.01 0.06
N TYR A 510 -14.91 -4.18 1.04
CA TYR A 510 -16.30 -3.92 1.39
C TYR A 510 -16.67 -2.46 1.15
N ARG A 511 -17.80 -2.19 0.47
CA ARG A 511 -18.42 -0.85 0.45
C ARG A 511 -17.48 0.30 0.05
N ASN A 512 -16.64 0.08 -0.97
CA ASN A 512 -15.78 1.13 -1.53
C ASN A 512 -16.37 1.68 -2.84
N ASP A 513 -16.15 2.98 -3.10
CA ASP A 513 -16.59 3.68 -4.31
C ASP A 513 -15.43 3.80 -5.30
N PHE A 514 -15.65 3.39 -6.55
CA PHE A 514 -14.64 3.39 -7.61
C PHE A 514 -15.12 4.16 -8.83
N SER A 515 -14.37 5.18 -9.26
CA SER A 515 -14.73 5.91 -10.47
C SER A 515 -13.57 6.39 -11.33
N MET A 516 -13.82 6.41 -12.65
CA MET A 516 -12.85 6.86 -13.66
C MET A 516 -11.51 6.13 -13.56
N LEU A 517 -11.52 4.80 -13.38
CA LEU A 517 -10.31 3.98 -13.28
C LEU A 517 -10.11 3.10 -14.52
N LYS A 518 -8.88 2.66 -14.75
CA LYS A 518 -8.61 1.58 -15.71
C LYS A 518 -9.11 0.26 -15.16
N VAL A 519 -8.86 0.00 -13.88
CA VAL A 519 -9.42 -1.15 -13.14
C VAL A 519 -9.89 -0.67 -11.78
N GLY A 520 -11.12 -0.99 -11.38
CA GLY A 520 -11.63 -0.73 -10.03
C GLY A 520 -10.88 -1.57 -9.00
N ILE A 521 -11.11 -2.89 -9.02
CA ILE A 521 -10.43 -3.86 -8.17
C ILE A 521 -9.73 -4.92 -9.02
N GLN A 522 -8.48 -5.20 -8.69
CA GLN A 522 -7.70 -6.25 -9.33
C GLN A 522 -7.24 -7.29 -8.30
N ALA A 523 -7.60 -8.55 -8.52
CA ALA A 523 -7.07 -9.68 -7.79
C ALA A 523 -5.98 -10.38 -8.62
N GLN A 524 -4.82 -10.68 -8.03
CA GLN A 524 -3.68 -11.27 -8.73
C GLN A 524 -3.20 -12.55 -8.02
N GLY A 525 -3.12 -13.66 -8.76
CA GLY A 525 -2.59 -14.94 -8.28
C GLY A 525 -3.53 -15.67 -7.31
N THR A 526 -2.99 -16.15 -6.18
CA THR A 526 -3.69 -16.96 -5.15
C THR A 526 -4.43 -16.09 -4.12
N ASN A 527 -5.69 -15.74 -4.38
CA ASN A 527 -6.58 -15.06 -3.42
C ASN A 527 -7.82 -15.92 -3.09
N LYS A 528 -7.69 -17.24 -3.25
CA LYS A 528 -8.72 -18.24 -2.95
C LYS A 528 -8.14 -19.44 -2.22
N GLY A 529 -9.02 -20.20 -1.56
CA GLY A 529 -8.71 -21.55 -1.09
C GLY A 529 -9.24 -22.62 -2.04
N TYR A 530 -9.10 -23.87 -1.63
CA TYR A 530 -9.67 -25.03 -2.34
C TYR A 530 -11.16 -25.16 -2.06
N ASP A 531 -11.58 -24.84 -0.84
CA ASP A 531 -12.99 -24.77 -0.51
C ASP A 531 -13.63 -23.54 -1.17
N TYR A 532 -14.86 -23.72 -1.67
CA TYR A 532 -15.61 -22.72 -2.44
C TYR A 532 -15.86 -21.39 -1.68
N ASN A 533 -15.79 -21.41 -0.35
CA ASN A 533 -16.04 -20.27 0.53
C ASN A 533 -14.77 -19.56 1.02
N GLN A 534 -13.58 -20.01 0.61
CA GLN A 534 -12.31 -19.48 1.07
C GLN A 534 -11.73 -18.41 0.14
N GLY A 535 -11.10 -17.39 0.74
CA GLY A 535 -10.42 -16.31 0.03
C GLY A 535 -11.20 -15.00 -0.05
N LEU A 536 -10.83 -14.18 -1.03
CA LEU A 536 -11.27 -12.80 -1.22
C LEU A 536 -12.73 -12.70 -1.69
N PHE A 537 -13.54 -12.00 -0.91
CA PHE A 537 -14.91 -11.61 -1.23
C PHE A 537 -14.98 -10.14 -1.65
N LEU A 538 -15.53 -9.88 -2.84
CA LEU A 538 -15.79 -8.52 -3.32
C LEU A 538 -17.25 -8.19 -3.00
N HIS A 539 -17.48 -7.35 -2.01
CA HIS A 539 -18.81 -7.18 -1.42
C HIS A 539 -19.21 -5.70 -1.35
N CYS A 540 -20.42 -5.39 -1.83
CA CYS A 540 -21.03 -4.07 -1.69
C CYS A 540 -20.27 -2.88 -2.29
N ASN A 541 -19.35 -3.11 -3.22
CA ASN A 541 -18.59 -2.05 -3.86
C ASN A 541 -19.42 -1.35 -4.94
N ASN A 542 -19.27 -0.04 -5.06
CA ASN A 542 -19.96 0.78 -6.05
C ASN A 542 -19.00 1.22 -7.14
N LEU A 543 -19.22 0.74 -8.36
CA LEU A 543 -18.31 0.93 -9.49
C LEU A 543 -18.99 1.77 -10.57
N ASN A 544 -18.37 2.86 -10.97
CA ASN A 544 -18.97 3.84 -11.86
C ASN A 544 -17.95 4.41 -12.85
N LYS A 545 -18.20 4.30 -14.16
CA LYS A 545 -17.33 4.84 -15.21
C LYS A 545 -15.89 4.32 -15.17
N ASN A 546 -15.69 3.04 -14.87
CA ASN A 546 -14.40 2.38 -15.03
C ASN A 546 -14.34 1.65 -16.37
N TYR A 547 -13.13 1.41 -16.89
CA TYR A 547 -12.95 0.54 -18.06
C TYR A 547 -13.18 -0.92 -17.69
N TYR A 548 -12.57 -1.35 -16.60
CA TYR A 548 -12.81 -2.64 -15.96
C TYR A 548 -13.27 -2.41 -14.53
N ASP A 549 -14.39 -2.98 -14.14
CA ASP A 549 -14.81 -2.91 -12.73
C ASP A 549 -13.95 -3.88 -11.91
N PHE A 550 -13.96 -5.17 -12.26
CA PHE A 550 -13.14 -6.21 -11.63
C PHE A 550 -12.27 -6.97 -12.63
N HIS A 551 -11.02 -7.25 -12.23
CA HIS A 551 -10.08 -8.10 -12.98
C HIS A 551 -9.45 -9.16 -12.07
N VAL A 552 -9.63 -10.42 -12.42
CA VAL A 552 -9.00 -11.57 -11.74
C VAL A 552 -7.91 -12.13 -12.65
N LYS A 553 -6.66 -11.88 -12.26
CA LYS A 553 -5.45 -12.22 -13.01
C LYS A 553 -4.82 -13.51 -12.52
N HIS A 554 -4.63 -14.47 -13.42
CA HIS A 554 -3.78 -15.64 -13.13
C HIS A 554 -2.30 -15.27 -13.19
N ILE A 555 -1.53 -15.71 -12.19
CA ILE A 555 -0.07 -15.66 -12.18
C ILE A 555 0.45 -17.10 -12.34
N PRO A 556 1.42 -17.36 -13.24
CA PRO A 556 2.01 -18.70 -13.36
C PRO A 556 2.49 -19.24 -12.02
N ARG A 557 2.30 -20.54 -11.80
CA ARG A 557 2.56 -21.27 -10.54
C ARG A 557 1.51 -21.06 -9.43
N SER A 558 0.67 -20.02 -9.50
CA SER A 558 -0.41 -19.80 -8.51
C SER A 558 -1.38 -20.97 -8.38
N ARG A 559 -1.41 -21.59 -7.19
CA ARG A 559 -2.33 -22.68 -6.83
C ARG A 559 -2.96 -22.48 -5.43
N PRO A 560 -4.29 -22.44 -5.30
CA PRO A 560 -5.31 -22.23 -6.33
C PRO A 560 -5.37 -20.75 -6.74
N SER A 561 -5.51 -20.47 -8.04
CA SER A 561 -5.54 -19.09 -8.55
C SER A 561 -6.97 -18.55 -8.70
N GLY A 562 -7.16 -17.28 -8.35
CA GLY A 562 -8.43 -16.57 -8.47
C GLY A 562 -8.83 -15.90 -7.16
N ILE A 563 -10.14 -15.64 -7.03
CA ILE A 563 -10.79 -15.17 -5.80
C ILE A 563 -11.77 -16.23 -5.30
N ARG A 564 -12.38 -16.01 -4.13
CA ARG A 564 -13.39 -16.92 -3.58
C ARG A 564 -14.43 -17.28 -4.63
N GLU A 565 -14.76 -18.56 -4.73
CA GLU A 565 -15.71 -19.06 -5.72
C GLU A 565 -17.12 -18.55 -5.47
N LEU A 566 -17.62 -18.67 -4.23
CA LEU A 566 -18.91 -18.11 -3.84
C LEU A 566 -18.76 -16.60 -3.57
N GLN A 567 -19.15 -15.77 -4.53
CA GLN A 567 -19.33 -14.33 -4.34
C GLN A 567 -20.78 -14.09 -3.89
N GLY A 568 -21.04 -14.35 -2.62
CA GLY A 568 -22.33 -14.17 -1.95
C GLY A 568 -23.11 -15.47 -1.71
N TYR A 569 -24.23 -15.34 -1.00
CA TYR A 569 -25.10 -16.43 -0.56
C TYR A 569 -26.58 -16.01 -0.66
N GLY A 570 -27.48 -16.94 -0.99
CA GLY A 570 -28.94 -16.68 -1.09
C GLY A 570 -29.68 -16.48 0.26
N SER A 571 -28.98 -16.55 1.39
CA SER A 571 -29.55 -16.65 2.74
C SER A 571 -30.24 -15.39 3.25
N THR A 572 -29.63 -14.21 3.06
CA THR A 572 -30.16 -12.91 3.53
C THR A 572 -29.90 -11.81 2.49
N ASN A 573 -30.43 -10.60 2.70
CA ASN A 573 -30.12 -9.46 1.82
C ASN A 573 -28.65 -9.05 1.89
N ALA A 574 -28.03 -9.14 3.07
CA ALA A 574 -26.64 -8.74 3.31
C ALA A 574 -25.63 -9.84 2.98
N SER A 575 -26.09 -11.06 2.67
CA SER A 575 -25.20 -12.16 2.28
C SER A 575 -24.96 -12.23 0.78
N LEU A 576 -25.78 -11.56 -0.04
CA LEU A 576 -25.59 -11.44 -1.49
C LEU A 576 -24.44 -10.47 -1.80
N ALA A 577 -23.82 -10.57 -2.97
CA ALA A 577 -22.60 -9.80 -3.28
C ALA A 577 -22.79 -8.27 -3.27
N GLY A 578 -24.00 -7.75 -3.49
CA GLY A 578 -24.35 -6.34 -3.30
C GLY A 578 -23.56 -5.29 -4.09
N ASN A 579 -22.63 -5.68 -4.97
CA ASN A 579 -21.83 -4.74 -5.76
C ASN A 579 -22.72 -4.05 -6.80
N LEU A 580 -22.45 -2.77 -7.07
CA LEU A 580 -23.13 -1.99 -8.10
C LEU A 580 -22.18 -1.73 -9.26
N PHE A 581 -22.30 -2.48 -10.35
CA PHE A 581 -21.47 -2.40 -11.53
C PHE A 581 -21.70 -1.14 -12.36
N GLY A 582 -20.67 -0.69 -13.08
CA GLY A 582 -20.77 0.44 -14.00
C GLY A 582 -21.42 0.01 -15.30
N HIS A 583 -22.53 0.64 -15.70
CA HIS A 583 -23.21 0.36 -16.98
C HIS A 583 -22.99 1.45 -18.03
N ASP A 584 -22.03 2.36 -17.81
CA ASP A 584 -21.74 3.46 -18.73
C ASP A 584 -21.00 2.94 -19.97
N ALA A 585 -21.75 2.75 -21.06
CA ALA A 585 -21.26 2.25 -22.34
C ALA A 585 -20.18 3.12 -23.00
N SER A 586 -19.96 4.36 -22.55
CA SER A 586 -18.93 5.23 -23.12
C SER A 586 -17.51 4.88 -22.67
N MET A 587 -17.36 4.12 -21.57
CA MET A 587 -16.05 3.72 -21.02
C MET A 587 -15.94 2.22 -20.76
N LEU A 588 -17.04 1.54 -20.43
CA LEU A 588 -16.99 0.16 -19.97
C LEU A 588 -16.48 -0.79 -21.07
N LEU A 589 -15.42 -1.54 -20.75
CA LEU A 589 -14.95 -2.68 -21.54
C LEU A 589 -15.45 -4.01 -20.97
N SER A 590 -15.41 -4.17 -19.65
CA SER A 590 -15.99 -5.33 -18.97
C SER A 590 -16.24 -5.02 -17.50
N ASN A 591 -17.35 -5.49 -16.96
CA ASN A 591 -17.62 -5.42 -15.53
C ASN A 591 -16.77 -6.44 -14.78
N PHE A 592 -16.59 -7.64 -15.33
CA PHE A 592 -15.95 -8.70 -14.58
C PHE A 592 -15.16 -9.63 -15.50
N VAL A 593 -13.85 -9.42 -15.57
CA VAL A 593 -12.94 -10.24 -16.37
C VAL A 593 -12.15 -11.19 -15.48
N VAL A 594 -12.18 -12.46 -15.84
CA VAL A 594 -11.46 -13.56 -15.19
C VAL A 594 -10.60 -14.28 -16.22
N ASP A 595 -9.31 -14.42 -15.92
CA ASP A 595 -8.38 -15.16 -16.77
C ASP A 595 -8.75 -16.65 -16.87
N SER A 596 -8.50 -17.26 -18.04
CA SER A 596 -8.92 -18.64 -18.33
C SER A 596 -8.32 -19.71 -17.40
N GLN A 597 -7.18 -19.41 -16.77
CA GLN A 597 -6.50 -20.31 -15.82
C GLN A 597 -6.89 -20.07 -14.36
N SER A 598 -7.71 -19.05 -14.08
CA SER A 598 -8.30 -18.84 -12.77
C SER A 598 -9.51 -19.75 -12.53
N GLY A 599 -9.80 -20.00 -11.26
CA GLY A 599 -10.96 -20.79 -10.84
C GLY A 599 -12.29 -20.13 -11.21
N ASN A 600 -13.34 -20.95 -11.29
CA ASN A 600 -14.70 -20.49 -11.58
C ASN A 600 -15.27 -19.68 -10.41
N ILE A 601 -16.28 -18.87 -10.70
CA ILE A 601 -16.96 -17.97 -9.76
C ILE A 601 -18.47 -18.17 -9.88
N ALA A 602 -19.14 -18.38 -8.75
CA ALA A 602 -20.58 -18.28 -8.61
C ALA A 602 -20.92 -16.92 -8.00
N TYR A 603 -21.55 -16.04 -8.79
CA TYR A 603 -21.86 -14.68 -8.41
C TYR A 603 -23.33 -14.51 -8.05
N PHE A 604 -23.62 -14.32 -6.77
CA PHE A 604 -24.98 -14.20 -6.23
C PHE A 604 -25.39 -12.74 -6.11
N HIS A 605 -26.44 -12.35 -6.82
CA HIS A 605 -26.90 -10.96 -6.87
C HIS A 605 -28.38 -10.82 -6.50
N HIS A 606 -28.75 -9.62 -6.06
CA HIS A 606 -30.14 -9.21 -5.83
C HIS A 606 -30.92 -9.18 -7.14
N ASN A 607 -32.23 -9.03 -7.03
CA ASN A 607 -33.12 -8.94 -8.17
C ASN A 607 -32.77 -7.72 -9.06
N PRO A 608 -32.31 -7.91 -10.31
CA PRO A 608 -31.94 -6.80 -11.20
C PRO A 608 -33.10 -5.86 -11.56
N ALA A 609 -34.35 -6.29 -11.37
CA ALA A 609 -35.51 -5.43 -11.54
C ALA A 609 -35.58 -4.31 -10.48
N SER A 610 -34.96 -4.51 -9.31
CA SER A 610 -34.92 -3.49 -8.25
C SER A 610 -33.76 -2.50 -8.41
N GLU A 611 -32.61 -2.99 -8.87
CA GLU A 611 -31.42 -2.20 -9.17
C GLU A 611 -30.65 -2.96 -10.25
N PRO A 612 -30.66 -2.51 -11.52
CA PRO A 612 -30.01 -3.23 -12.61
C PRO A 612 -28.51 -3.43 -12.40
N ARG A 613 -27.85 -2.52 -11.67
CA ARG A 613 -26.40 -2.54 -11.46
C ARG A 613 -25.92 -3.65 -10.53
N VAL A 614 -26.80 -4.37 -9.84
CA VAL A 614 -26.39 -5.52 -9.00
C VAL A 614 -25.81 -6.69 -9.79
N ARG A 615 -25.99 -6.67 -11.12
CA ARG A 615 -25.51 -7.71 -12.04
C ARG A 615 -24.52 -7.10 -13.06
N PRO A 616 -23.42 -7.82 -13.39
CA PRO A 616 -22.54 -7.41 -14.48
C PRO A 616 -23.22 -7.64 -15.83
N LEU A 617 -23.01 -6.73 -16.79
CA LEU A 617 -23.53 -6.84 -18.17
C LEU A 617 -22.52 -7.48 -19.12
N VAL A 618 -21.24 -7.18 -18.91
CA VAL A 618 -20.14 -7.66 -19.76
C VAL A 618 -19.14 -8.39 -18.87
N TYR A 619 -18.98 -9.69 -19.04
CA TYR A 619 -18.19 -10.54 -18.15
C TYR A 619 -17.70 -11.84 -18.81
N SER A 620 -16.74 -12.54 -18.17
CA SER A 620 -16.24 -13.85 -18.61
C SER A 620 -17.26 -14.98 -18.38
N THR A 621 -18.14 -15.25 -19.36
CA THR A 621 -19.25 -16.21 -19.23
C THR A 621 -18.82 -17.67 -19.08
N ASP A 622 -17.61 -18.02 -19.47
CA ASP A 622 -17.01 -19.35 -19.30
C ASP A 622 -16.50 -19.59 -17.87
N LYS A 623 -16.37 -18.53 -17.07
CA LYS A 623 -15.82 -18.55 -15.71
C LYS A 623 -16.79 -18.10 -14.64
N ILE A 624 -17.77 -17.27 -14.99
CA ILE A 624 -18.70 -16.68 -14.03
C ILE A 624 -20.11 -17.20 -14.31
N THR A 625 -20.68 -17.88 -13.31
CA THR A 625 -22.09 -18.27 -13.27
C THR A 625 -22.85 -17.25 -12.43
N LEU A 626 -23.88 -16.62 -13.01
CA LEU A 626 -24.72 -15.66 -12.30
C LEU A 626 -25.90 -16.34 -11.62
N TRP A 627 -26.14 -16.00 -10.36
CA TRP A 627 -27.25 -16.49 -9.56
C TRP A 627 -28.12 -15.33 -9.09
N SER A 628 -29.32 -15.23 -9.66
CA SER A 628 -30.28 -14.20 -9.29
C SER A 628 -31.11 -14.63 -8.08
N SER A 629 -31.25 -13.73 -7.11
CA SER A 629 -32.20 -13.85 -6.01
C SER A 629 -33.46 -13.02 -6.27
N ASP A 630 -34.60 -13.42 -5.70
CA ASP A 630 -35.83 -12.61 -5.69
C ASP A 630 -35.75 -11.41 -4.73
N ARG A 631 -34.69 -11.34 -3.92
CA ARG A 631 -34.47 -10.30 -2.92
C ARG A 631 -34.20 -8.93 -3.56
N VAL A 632 -34.89 -7.91 -3.07
CA VAL A 632 -34.79 -6.52 -3.53
C VAL A 632 -33.53 -5.86 -2.95
N TYR A 633 -32.76 -5.19 -3.79
CA TYR A 633 -31.61 -4.40 -3.33
C TYR A 633 -32.05 -3.16 -2.57
N SER A 634 -31.40 -2.93 -1.44
CA SER A 634 -31.50 -1.70 -0.64
C SER A 634 -30.18 -1.45 0.05
N ALA A 635 -29.58 -0.27 -0.15
CA ALA A 635 -28.23 0.03 0.35
C ALA A 635 -28.11 -0.20 1.88
N ASP A 636 -29.08 0.28 2.67
CA ASP A 636 -29.02 0.18 4.14
C ASP A 636 -29.12 -1.25 4.67
N ILE A 637 -29.80 -2.14 3.95
CA ILE A 637 -30.07 -3.53 4.39
C ILE A 637 -29.10 -4.51 3.76
N SER A 638 -28.77 -4.29 2.48
CA SER A 638 -27.93 -5.19 1.68
C SER A 638 -26.46 -4.91 1.92
N CYS A 639 -26.12 -3.66 2.23
CA CYS A 639 -24.75 -3.20 2.36
C CYS A 639 -24.61 -2.28 3.58
N PRO A 640 -24.91 -2.73 4.80
CA PRO A 640 -24.90 -1.90 6.01
C PRO A 640 -23.53 -1.22 6.25
N ASP A 641 -23.53 -0.02 6.83
CA ASP A 641 -22.28 0.66 7.19
C ASP A 641 -21.71 0.06 8.48
N GLU A 642 -20.57 -0.61 8.40
CA GLU A 642 -19.93 -1.24 9.56
C GLU A 642 -18.93 -0.32 10.26
N VAL A 643 -18.77 0.93 9.80
CA VAL A 643 -17.87 1.91 10.42
C VAL A 643 -18.54 2.65 11.58
N MET A 644 -19.87 2.71 11.63
CA MET A 644 -20.59 3.61 12.54
C MET A 644 -20.56 3.20 14.03
N ALA A 645 -20.20 1.96 14.38
CA ALA A 645 -19.98 1.57 15.77
C ALA A 645 -19.12 0.30 15.88
N VAL A 646 -18.06 0.34 16.70
CA VAL A 646 -17.33 -0.89 17.05
C VAL A 646 -18.24 -1.75 17.92
N LYS A 647 -18.41 -3.01 17.55
CA LYS A 647 -19.18 -3.97 18.34
C LYS A 647 -18.47 -4.27 19.67
N PRO A 648 -19.20 -4.40 20.80
CA PRO A 648 -18.61 -4.88 22.05
C PRO A 648 -18.03 -6.30 21.89
N TYR A 649 -16.96 -6.61 22.64
CA TYR A 649 -16.31 -7.92 22.61
C TYR A 649 -17.28 -9.09 22.76
N GLU A 650 -18.19 -9.03 23.74
CA GLU A 650 -19.17 -10.10 24.01
C GLU A 650 -20.10 -10.36 22.82
N VAL A 651 -20.43 -9.32 22.03
CA VAL A 651 -21.29 -9.45 20.84
C VAL A 651 -20.55 -10.19 19.73
N VAL A 652 -19.30 -9.80 19.45
CA VAL A 652 -18.49 -10.45 18.41
C VAL A 652 -18.17 -11.90 18.80
N LEU A 653 -17.91 -12.15 20.08
CA LEU A 653 -17.69 -13.51 20.58
C LEU A 653 -18.94 -14.38 20.42
N LEU A 654 -20.13 -13.85 20.73
CA LEU A 654 -21.39 -14.56 20.55
C LEU A 654 -21.65 -14.87 19.06
N GLU A 655 -21.45 -13.89 18.17
CA GLU A 655 -21.56 -14.08 16.71
C GLU A 655 -20.63 -15.21 16.23
N LYS A 656 -19.37 -15.24 16.72
CA LYS A 656 -18.41 -16.31 16.41
C LYS A 656 -18.92 -17.68 16.88
N GLU A 657 -19.33 -17.81 18.14
CA GLU A 657 -19.75 -19.10 18.72
C GLU A 657 -21.07 -19.62 18.13
N GLU A 658 -22.04 -18.75 17.86
CA GLU A 658 -23.28 -19.14 17.17
C GLU A 658 -23.00 -19.62 15.74
N ALA A 659 -22.13 -18.92 15.01
CA ALA A 659 -21.72 -19.33 13.68
C ALA A 659 -20.96 -20.67 13.71
N ARG A 660 -20.11 -20.89 14.71
CA ARG A 660 -19.41 -22.17 14.91
C ARG A 660 -20.38 -23.34 15.09
N LEU A 661 -21.34 -23.20 16.01
CA LEU A 661 -22.32 -24.27 16.29
C LEU A 661 -23.16 -24.61 15.07
N LYS A 662 -23.64 -23.60 14.33
CA LYS A 662 -24.40 -23.81 13.09
C LYS A 662 -23.56 -24.45 12.00
N TYR A 663 -22.30 -24.02 11.85
CA TYR A 663 -21.37 -24.67 10.92
C TYR A 663 -21.15 -26.15 11.27
N GLU A 664 -20.91 -26.47 12.54
CA GLU A 664 -20.70 -27.85 13.00
C GLU A 664 -21.95 -28.73 12.77
N GLU A 665 -23.13 -28.20 13.07
CA GLU A 665 -24.42 -28.87 12.84
C GLU A 665 -24.66 -29.13 11.34
N THR A 666 -24.51 -28.10 10.50
CA THR A 666 -24.72 -28.24 9.04
C THR A 666 -23.67 -29.17 8.42
N ASN A 667 -22.41 -29.09 8.84
CA ASN A 667 -21.34 -29.97 8.36
C ASN A 667 -21.58 -31.44 8.75
N LEU A 668 -22.02 -31.72 9.98
CA LEU A 668 -22.38 -33.07 10.42
C LEU A 668 -23.53 -33.63 9.58
N ASN A 669 -24.61 -32.85 9.43
CA ASN A 669 -25.77 -33.23 8.62
C ASN A 669 -25.37 -33.51 7.16
N LEU A 670 -24.58 -32.63 6.55
CA LEU A 670 -24.11 -32.81 5.18
C LEU A 670 -23.27 -34.08 5.03
N ARG A 671 -22.36 -34.38 5.97
CA ARG A 671 -21.54 -35.60 5.95
C ARG A 671 -22.36 -36.89 6.07
N GLU A 672 -23.41 -36.88 6.89
CA GLU A 672 -24.29 -38.05 7.03
C GLU A 672 -25.14 -38.29 5.77
N LEU A 673 -25.54 -37.22 5.08
CA LEU A 673 -26.32 -37.31 3.85
C LEU A 673 -25.46 -37.72 2.64
N ILE A 674 -24.21 -37.23 2.55
CA ILE A 674 -23.32 -37.54 1.43
C ILE A 674 -23.08 -39.04 1.34
N ASP A 675 -23.47 -39.64 0.21
CA ASP A 675 -23.39 -41.07 -0.07
C ASP A 675 -23.99 -41.98 1.03
N ALA A 676 -24.88 -41.43 1.86
CA ALA A 676 -25.37 -42.05 3.10
C ALA A 676 -24.24 -42.56 4.03
N GLY A 677 -23.11 -41.85 4.06
CA GLY A 677 -21.97 -42.11 4.93
C GLY A 677 -21.01 -43.22 4.46
N ASN A 678 -21.15 -43.73 3.22
CA ASN A 678 -20.29 -44.82 2.73
C ASN A 678 -19.89 -44.68 1.24
N SER A 679 -19.07 -43.68 0.95
CA SER A 679 -18.59 -43.38 -0.40
C SER A 679 -17.78 -44.52 -1.01
N ASP A 680 -16.87 -45.15 -0.27
CA ASP A 680 -15.97 -46.19 -0.81
C ASP A 680 -16.73 -47.46 -1.23
N ASP A 681 -17.69 -47.92 -0.44
CA ASP A 681 -18.52 -49.06 -0.82
C ASP A 681 -19.44 -48.72 -2.00
N LEU A 682 -19.93 -47.48 -2.07
CA LEU A 682 -20.76 -47.04 -3.17
C LEU A 682 -19.98 -46.97 -4.48
N LYS A 683 -18.76 -46.43 -4.44
CA LYS A 683 -17.81 -46.42 -5.57
C LYS A 683 -17.50 -47.85 -6.05
N ARG A 684 -17.19 -48.76 -5.12
CA ARG A 684 -16.94 -50.19 -5.44
C ARG A 684 -18.18 -50.87 -6.02
N SER A 685 -19.35 -50.63 -5.46
CA SER A 685 -20.61 -51.19 -5.94
C SER A 685 -20.92 -50.74 -7.38
N ILE A 686 -20.63 -49.48 -7.72
CA ILE A 686 -20.75 -48.97 -9.09
C ILE A 686 -19.76 -49.69 -10.01
N ASP A 687 -18.51 -49.90 -9.60
CA ASP A 687 -17.50 -50.60 -10.40
C ASP A 687 -17.87 -52.07 -10.67
N GLU A 688 -18.44 -52.77 -9.69
CA GLU A 688 -18.83 -54.18 -9.78
C GLU A 688 -20.20 -54.41 -10.45
N ALA A 689 -21.00 -53.35 -10.65
CA ALA A 689 -22.35 -53.45 -11.19
C ALA A 689 -22.39 -54.09 -12.60
N GLY A 690 -23.04 -55.24 -12.70
CA GLY A 690 -23.39 -55.94 -13.94
C GLY A 690 -24.91 -55.99 -14.21
N PRO A 691 -25.36 -56.63 -15.32
CA PRO A 691 -26.77 -56.61 -15.75
C PRO A 691 -27.80 -57.18 -14.76
N ALA A 692 -27.37 -58.03 -13.81
CA ALA A 692 -28.25 -58.66 -12.82
C ALA A 692 -28.35 -57.88 -11.48
N VAL A 693 -27.46 -56.93 -11.22
CA VAL A 693 -27.32 -56.21 -9.93
C VAL A 693 -27.62 -54.70 -10.07
N ASN A 694 -27.90 -54.24 -11.30
CA ASN A 694 -28.02 -52.82 -11.62
C ASN A 694 -29.28 -52.13 -11.05
N MET A 695 -30.43 -52.79 -11.01
CA MET A 695 -31.68 -52.16 -10.55
C MET A 695 -31.72 -51.84 -9.05
N PRO A 696 -31.29 -52.73 -8.14
CA PRO A 696 -31.21 -52.40 -6.71
C PRO A 696 -30.26 -51.23 -6.44
N LEU A 697 -29.08 -51.23 -7.07
CA LEU A 697 -28.11 -50.14 -6.92
C LEU A 697 -28.61 -48.83 -7.53
N TYR A 698 -29.27 -48.88 -8.70
CA TYR A 698 -29.90 -47.70 -9.31
C TYR A 698 -30.99 -47.12 -8.40
N ASN A 699 -31.88 -47.95 -7.84
CA ASN A 699 -32.91 -47.49 -6.92
C ASN A 699 -32.31 -46.88 -5.64
N TYR A 700 -31.20 -47.45 -5.15
CA TYR A 700 -30.47 -46.91 -4.02
C TYR A 700 -29.87 -45.53 -4.33
N LEU A 701 -29.15 -45.39 -5.45
CA LEU A 701 -28.59 -44.12 -5.91
C LEU A 701 -29.67 -43.05 -6.13
N MET A 702 -30.80 -43.43 -6.72
CA MET A 702 -31.97 -42.55 -6.86
C MET A 702 -32.60 -42.18 -5.51
N GLY A 703 -32.48 -43.04 -4.49
CA GLY A 703 -33.01 -42.79 -3.15
C GLY A 703 -32.21 -41.76 -2.36
N ILE A 704 -30.88 -41.73 -2.56
CA ILE A 704 -29.97 -40.84 -1.83
C ILE A 704 -29.58 -39.58 -2.62
N ALA A 705 -29.79 -39.53 -3.94
CA ALA A 705 -29.67 -38.30 -4.72
C ALA A 705 -30.67 -37.24 -4.22
N PRO A 706 -30.28 -35.95 -4.07
CA PRO A 706 -29.10 -35.32 -4.68
C PRO A 706 -27.77 -35.47 -3.92
N PHE A 707 -27.72 -36.14 -2.77
CA PHE A 707 -26.55 -36.17 -1.88
C PHE A 707 -25.45 -37.16 -2.31
N LEU A 708 -25.23 -37.31 -3.61
CA LEU A 708 -24.11 -38.12 -4.11
C LEU A 708 -22.84 -37.27 -4.18
N SER A 709 -21.71 -37.82 -3.75
CA SER A 709 -20.40 -37.17 -3.85
C SER A 709 -19.96 -37.01 -5.30
N GLU A 710 -19.05 -36.07 -5.53
CA GLU A 710 -18.49 -35.80 -6.86
C GLU A 710 -17.80 -37.03 -7.46
N GLU A 711 -17.06 -37.79 -6.64
CA GLU A 711 -16.39 -39.02 -7.07
C GLU A 711 -17.38 -40.12 -7.48
N VAL A 712 -18.48 -40.27 -6.72
CA VAL A 712 -19.53 -41.25 -7.03
C VAL A 712 -20.26 -40.87 -8.32
N LEU A 713 -20.60 -39.59 -8.49
CA LEU A 713 -21.20 -39.07 -9.72
C LEU A 713 -20.26 -39.25 -10.93
N ALA A 714 -18.97 -38.97 -10.77
CA ALA A 714 -17.97 -39.14 -11.83
C ALA A 714 -17.78 -40.62 -12.20
N LYS A 715 -17.72 -41.52 -11.22
CA LYS A 715 -17.67 -42.98 -11.47
C LYS A 715 -18.92 -43.46 -12.21
N LEU A 716 -20.10 -43.00 -11.82
CA LEU A 716 -21.35 -43.34 -12.51
C LEU A 716 -21.35 -42.78 -13.94
N ALA A 717 -20.93 -41.53 -14.13
CA ALA A 717 -20.80 -40.88 -15.43
C ALA A 717 -19.83 -41.59 -16.37
N ALA A 718 -18.78 -42.24 -15.84
CA ALA A 718 -17.83 -43.03 -16.61
C ALA A 718 -18.30 -44.46 -16.93
N LYS A 719 -19.43 -44.92 -16.36
CA LYS A 719 -19.84 -46.33 -16.45
C LYS A 719 -20.38 -46.71 -17.83
N GLU A 720 -19.77 -47.70 -18.48
CA GLU A 720 -20.13 -48.17 -19.84
C GLU A 720 -21.00 -49.43 -19.88
N LYS A 721 -20.92 -50.29 -18.86
CA LYS A 721 -21.65 -51.57 -18.78
C LYS A 721 -22.37 -51.67 -17.44
N GLY A 722 -23.48 -52.40 -17.37
CA GLY A 722 -24.25 -52.56 -16.14
C GLY A 722 -25.33 -51.49 -15.95
N PHE A 723 -25.05 -50.22 -16.23
CA PHE A 723 -26.05 -49.14 -16.24
C PHE A 723 -26.49 -48.78 -17.66
N THR A 724 -27.78 -48.51 -17.86
CA THR A 724 -28.27 -47.93 -19.13
C THR A 724 -28.06 -46.42 -19.13
N ASN A 725 -27.98 -45.81 -20.32
CA ASN A 725 -27.90 -44.35 -20.46
C ASN A 725 -29.07 -43.63 -19.77
N VAL A 726 -30.25 -44.24 -19.71
CA VAL A 726 -31.42 -43.72 -18.99
C VAL A 726 -31.17 -43.69 -17.48
N MET A 727 -30.62 -44.76 -16.91
CA MET A 727 -30.32 -44.83 -15.48
C MET A 727 -29.27 -43.80 -15.08
N ILE A 728 -28.20 -43.67 -15.86
CA ILE A 728 -27.15 -42.67 -15.63
C ILE A 728 -27.76 -41.27 -15.69
N ARG A 729 -28.51 -40.97 -16.75
CA ARG A 729 -29.20 -39.68 -16.89
C ARG A 729 -30.11 -39.39 -15.70
N ASN A 730 -30.91 -40.34 -15.24
CA ASN A 730 -31.87 -40.10 -14.15
C ASN A 730 -31.18 -39.75 -12.83
N VAL A 731 -30.09 -40.44 -12.48
CA VAL A 731 -29.32 -40.13 -11.28
C VAL A 731 -28.66 -38.76 -11.39
N LEU A 732 -28.01 -38.46 -12.52
CA LEU A 732 -27.36 -37.16 -12.74
C LEU A 732 -28.35 -36.00 -12.81
N VAL A 733 -29.55 -36.20 -13.36
CA VAL A 733 -30.64 -35.20 -13.33
C VAL A 733 -31.14 -34.98 -11.90
N LYS A 734 -31.23 -36.03 -11.08
CA LYS A 734 -31.61 -35.91 -9.67
C LYS A 734 -30.51 -35.30 -8.79
N SER A 735 -29.30 -35.12 -9.34
CA SER A 735 -28.16 -34.46 -8.71
C SER A 735 -27.76 -33.22 -9.52
N PRO A 736 -28.45 -32.07 -9.35
CA PRO A 736 -28.26 -30.86 -10.16
C PRO A 736 -26.83 -30.29 -10.16
N GLN A 737 -25.99 -30.68 -9.19
CA GLN A 737 -24.57 -30.37 -9.18
C GLN A 737 -23.78 -31.07 -10.29
N ALA A 738 -24.25 -32.22 -10.79
CA ALA A 738 -23.55 -33.06 -11.76
C ALA A 738 -23.02 -32.31 -13.01
N PRO A 739 -23.82 -31.51 -13.74
CA PRO A 739 -23.32 -30.76 -14.90
C PRO A 739 -22.35 -29.63 -14.54
N LYS A 740 -22.24 -29.22 -13.27
CA LYS A 740 -21.35 -28.14 -12.79
C LYS A 740 -19.96 -28.66 -12.41
N LEU A 741 -19.81 -29.97 -12.27
CA LEU A 741 -18.57 -30.63 -11.88
C LEU A 741 -17.74 -30.99 -13.12
N ASP A 742 -16.59 -30.34 -13.31
CA ASP A 742 -15.70 -30.56 -14.44
C ASP A 742 -15.38 -32.05 -14.62
N MET A 743 -15.05 -32.75 -13.53
CA MET A 743 -14.77 -34.19 -13.57
C MET A 743 -15.94 -35.01 -14.13
N VAL A 744 -17.19 -34.69 -13.75
CA VAL A 744 -18.37 -35.41 -14.25
C VAL A 744 -18.60 -35.10 -15.73
N VAL A 745 -18.50 -33.82 -16.11
CA VAL A 745 -18.65 -33.38 -17.50
C VAL A 745 -17.58 -34.02 -18.40
N GLU A 746 -16.32 -34.07 -17.96
CA GLU A 746 -15.23 -34.74 -18.64
C GLU A 746 -15.50 -36.24 -18.82
N LYS A 747 -15.93 -36.93 -17.75
CA LYS A 747 -16.29 -38.35 -17.85
C LYS A 747 -17.45 -38.59 -18.80
N LEU A 748 -18.46 -37.72 -18.84
CA LEU A 748 -19.57 -37.82 -19.78
C LEU A 748 -19.15 -37.56 -21.23
N ASN A 749 -18.27 -36.59 -21.46
CA ASN A 749 -17.80 -36.22 -22.80
C ASN A 749 -16.81 -37.24 -23.39
N SER A 750 -16.13 -38.02 -22.54
CA SER A 750 -15.13 -39.02 -22.92
C SER A 750 -15.67 -40.45 -23.05
N ARG A 751 -16.99 -40.65 -22.95
CA ARG A 751 -17.62 -41.99 -23.06
C ARG A 751 -17.45 -42.58 -24.47
N ASN A 752 -17.19 -43.89 -24.52
CA ASN A 752 -17.24 -44.67 -25.76
C ASN A 752 -18.68 -44.82 -26.27
N ILE A 753 -19.64 -44.92 -25.34
CA ILE A 753 -21.08 -44.92 -25.64
C ILE A 753 -21.65 -43.56 -25.17
N PRO A 754 -21.69 -42.54 -26.05
CA PRO A 754 -22.14 -41.22 -25.66
C PRO A 754 -23.62 -41.21 -25.26
N LEU A 755 -23.97 -40.28 -24.37
CA LEU A 755 -25.38 -39.98 -24.09
C LEU A 755 -26.03 -39.34 -25.32
N PRO A 756 -27.26 -39.73 -25.69
CA PRO A 756 -28.01 -39.01 -26.71
C PRO A 756 -28.16 -37.52 -26.34
N PRO A 757 -28.08 -36.59 -27.30
CA PRO A 757 -28.15 -35.15 -27.01
C PRO A 757 -29.35 -34.71 -26.14
N PRO A 758 -30.59 -35.25 -26.31
CA PRO A 758 -31.70 -34.90 -25.42
C PRO A 758 -31.50 -35.33 -23.96
N MET A 759 -30.81 -36.45 -23.72
CA MET A 759 -30.48 -36.90 -22.36
C MET A 759 -29.38 -36.03 -21.75
N ARG A 760 -28.39 -35.62 -22.55
CA ARG A 760 -27.34 -34.69 -22.12
C ARG A 760 -27.96 -33.34 -21.74
N LYS A 761 -28.82 -32.77 -22.59
CA LYS A 761 -29.56 -31.54 -22.32
C LYS A 761 -30.34 -31.61 -21.01
N LYS A 762 -30.98 -32.75 -20.70
CA LYS A 762 -31.70 -32.94 -19.43
C LYS A 762 -30.78 -32.88 -18.21
N ILE A 763 -29.55 -33.37 -18.31
CA ILE A 763 -28.56 -33.24 -17.23
C ILE A 763 -28.13 -31.77 -17.13
N ASP A 764 -27.86 -31.12 -18.26
CA ASP A 764 -27.41 -29.74 -18.32
C ASP A 764 -28.48 -28.73 -17.83
N GLU A 765 -29.78 -29.09 -17.79
CA GLU A 765 -30.82 -28.30 -17.09
C GLU A 765 -30.49 -28.06 -15.60
N GLY A 766 -29.66 -28.90 -14.98
CA GLY A 766 -29.16 -28.70 -13.62
C GLY A 766 -28.21 -27.50 -13.47
N LEU A 767 -27.69 -26.95 -14.58
CA LEU A 767 -26.88 -25.72 -14.54
C LEU A 767 -27.68 -24.50 -14.06
N ASP A 768 -29.00 -24.52 -14.24
CA ASP A 768 -29.88 -23.36 -14.02
C ASP A 768 -30.43 -23.25 -12.59
N TYR A 769 -30.20 -24.25 -11.73
CA TYR A 769 -30.71 -24.25 -10.35
C TYR A 769 -29.83 -25.05 -9.39
N PHE A 770 -29.93 -24.78 -8.09
CA PHE A 770 -29.24 -25.54 -7.05
C PHE A 770 -30.08 -26.71 -6.53
N GLY A 771 -29.46 -27.88 -6.38
CA GLY A 771 -30.03 -29.00 -5.66
C GLY A 771 -29.90 -28.87 -4.14
N GLU A 772 -30.60 -29.73 -3.38
CA GLU A 772 -30.61 -29.68 -1.91
C GLU A 772 -29.21 -29.80 -1.29
N LYS A 773 -28.32 -30.61 -1.88
CA LYS A 773 -26.90 -30.70 -1.47
C LYS A 773 -26.18 -29.36 -1.57
N GLU A 774 -26.30 -28.69 -2.72
CA GLU A 774 -25.64 -27.42 -2.98
C GLU A 774 -26.18 -26.29 -2.10
N LEU A 775 -27.47 -26.34 -1.75
CA LEU A 775 -28.08 -25.40 -0.82
C LEU A 775 -27.55 -25.58 0.61
N LEU A 776 -27.37 -26.82 1.09
CA LEU A 776 -26.73 -27.09 2.39
C LEU A 776 -25.25 -26.69 2.39
N GLU A 777 -24.54 -26.91 1.29
CA GLU A 777 -23.15 -26.45 1.12
C GLU A 777 -23.05 -24.93 1.20
N GLN A 778 -23.96 -24.20 0.55
CA GLN A 778 -24.04 -22.73 0.66
C GLN A 778 -24.38 -22.26 2.08
N GLU A 779 -25.26 -22.96 2.79
CA GLU A 779 -25.57 -22.64 4.18
C GLU A 779 -24.35 -22.85 5.09
N MET A 780 -23.65 -23.97 4.92
CA MET A 780 -22.40 -24.25 5.63
C MET A 780 -21.33 -23.18 5.33
N ALA A 781 -21.20 -22.79 4.06
CA ALA A 781 -20.32 -21.73 3.59
C ALA A 781 -20.55 -20.39 4.30
N TYR A 782 -21.83 -20.02 4.43
CA TYR A 782 -22.28 -18.79 5.07
C TYR A 782 -21.90 -18.76 6.55
N TYR A 783 -22.18 -19.85 7.29
CA TYR A 783 -21.80 -19.91 8.71
C TYR A 783 -20.28 -19.91 8.90
N LYS A 784 -19.52 -20.61 8.05
CA LYS A 784 -18.06 -20.57 8.10
C LYS A 784 -17.50 -19.18 7.81
N THR A 785 -18.08 -18.46 6.85
CA THR A 785 -17.70 -17.07 6.56
C THR A 785 -17.99 -16.17 7.74
N THR A 786 -19.17 -16.31 8.35
CA THR A 786 -19.58 -15.52 9.53
C THR A 786 -18.61 -15.76 10.69
N TYR A 787 -18.24 -17.02 10.93
CA TYR A 787 -17.22 -17.38 11.93
C TYR A 787 -15.88 -16.71 11.65
N ASP A 788 -15.38 -16.79 10.40
CA ASP A 788 -14.07 -16.23 10.04
C ASP A 788 -14.05 -14.69 10.12
N VAL A 789 -15.14 -14.02 9.70
CA VAL A 789 -15.27 -12.56 9.82
C VAL A 789 -15.25 -12.13 11.28
N ALA A 790 -16.01 -12.82 12.15
CA ALA A 790 -16.00 -12.57 13.59
C ALA A 790 -14.62 -12.83 14.20
N MET A 791 -13.91 -13.89 13.78
CA MET A 791 -12.55 -14.16 14.22
C MET A 791 -11.58 -13.04 13.83
N ASN A 792 -11.63 -12.58 12.58
CA ASN A 792 -10.82 -11.45 12.11
C ASN A 792 -11.14 -10.17 12.89
N GLU A 793 -12.41 -9.92 13.23
CA GLU A 793 -12.80 -8.77 14.05
C GLU A 793 -12.27 -8.87 15.48
N LEU A 794 -12.31 -10.06 16.12
CA LEU A 794 -11.71 -10.28 17.43
C LEU A 794 -10.21 -9.95 17.42
N LEU A 795 -9.47 -10.53 16.47
CA LEU A 795 -8.02 -10.33 16.33
C LEU A 795 -7.69 -8.86 16.07
N ARG A 796 -8.36 -8.24 15.09
CA ARG A 796 -8.14 -6.85 14.72
C ARG A 796 -8.45 -5.90 15.87
N ASN A 797 -9.60 -6.03 16.54
CA ASN A 797 -9.96 -5.13 17.64
C ASN A 797 -9.01 -5.26 18.84
N LYS A 798 -8.53 -6.49 19.12
CA LYS A 798 -7.50 -6.71 20.14
C LYS A 798 -6.16 -6.08 19.78
N ILE A 799 -5.68 -6.28 18.54
CA ILE A 799 -4.40 -5.75 18.06
C ILE A 799 -4.40 -4.21 18.00
N HIS A 800 -5.52 -3.60 17.58
CA HIS A 800 -5.69 -2.15 17.55
C HIS A 800 -5.94 -1.52 18.94
N GLU A 801 -6.08 -2.34 19.99
CA GLU A 801 -6.38 -1.89 21.37
C GLU A 801 -7.60 -0.97 21.42
N ILE A 802 -8.72 -1.40 20.81
CA ILE A 802 -9.94 -0.60 20.79
C ILE A 802 -10.46 -0.40 22.22
N GLU A 803 -10.91 0.83 22.52
CA GLU A 803 -11.54 1.16 23.80
C GLU A 803 -12.75 0.24 24.07
N GLY A 804 -12.83 -0.32 25.28
CA GLY A 804 -13.88 -1.28 25.66
C GLY A 804 -13.54 -2.75 25.38
N TRP A 805 -12.32 -3.05 24.93
CA TRP A 805 -11.81 -4.41 24.70
C TRP A 805 -10.69 -4.80 25.68
N GLU A 806 -10.58 -4.12 26.82
CA GLU A 806 -9.53 -4.33 27.81
C GLU A 806 -9.55 -5.75 28.41
N ASP A 807 -10.76 -6.32 28.60
CA ASP A 807 -10.97 -7.65 29.16
C ASP A 807 -10.92 -8.78 28.11
N ALA A 808 -10.75 -8.46 26.82
CA ALA A 808 -10.65 -9.47 25.78
C ALA A 808 -9.35 -10.31 25.94
N PRO A 809 -9.39 -11.64 25.69
CA PRO A 809 -8.21 -12.50 25.75
C PRO A 809 -7.08 -12.01 24.83
N ASP A 810 -5.85 -12.49 25.07
CA ASP A 810 -4.73 -12.18 24.18
C ASP A 810 -4.91 -12.87 22.81
N VAL A 811 -4.21 -12.38 21.80
CA VAL A 811 -4.16 -12.91 20.43
C VAL A 811 -3.85 -14.41 20.44
N GLN A 812 -2.89 -14.84 21.27
CA GLN A 812 -2.55 -16.26 21.44
C GLN A 812 -3.76 -17.10 21.86
N ASP A 813 -4.50 -16.65 22.87
CA ASP A 813 -5.66 -17.37 23.41
C ASP A 813 -6.79 -17.38 22.39
N ILE A 814 -7.03 -16.26 21.68
CA ILE A 814 -8.04 -16.18 20.63
C ILE A 814 -7.73 -17.20 19.52
N LEU A 815 -6.47 -17.24 19.03
CA LEU A 815 -6.05 -18.18 17.99
C LEU A 815 -6.11 -19.64 18.44
N ALA A 816 -5.75 -19.92 19.70
CA ALA A 816 -5.78 -21.27 20.27
C ALA A 816 -7.20 -21.87 20.37
N THR A 817 -8.26 -21.05 20.28
CA THR A 817 -9.65 -21.55 20.27
C THR A 817 -10.07 -22.21 18.94
N SER A 818 -9.26 -22.10 17.89
CA SER A 818 -9.61 -22.60 16.56
C SER A 818 -8.85 -23.85 16.17
N ASP A 819 -9.58 -24.87 15.70
CA ASP A 819 -8.98 -26.08 15.12
C ASP A 819 -8.62 -25.96 13.64
N ASP A 820 -9.06 -24.90 12.97
CA ASP A 820 -8.77 -24.62 11.56
C ASP A 820 -7.27 -24.30 11.38
N ILE A 821 -6.65 -25.07 10.48
CA ILE A 821 -5.21 -25.06 10.18
C ILE A 821 -4.70 -23.66 9.83
N ARG A 822 -5.54 -22.82 9.20
CA ARG A 822 -5.18 -21.45 8.83
C ARG A 822 -4.85 -20.61 10.05
N TYR A 823 -5.62 -20.72 11.14
CA TYR A 823 -5.34 -20.00 12.38
C TYR A 823 -4.23 -20.66 13.21
N LYS A 824 -4.02 -21.98 13.06
CA LYS A 824 -2.86 -22.67 13.65
C LYS A 824 -1.53 -22.19 13.07
N TYR A 825 -1.47 -21.88 11.77
CA TYR A 825 -0.28 -21.22 11.19
C TYR A 825 -0.04 -19.84 11.82
N LEU A 826 -1.08 -19.01 11.97
CA LEU A 826 -0.95 -17.71 12.63
C LEU A 826 -0.51 -17.85 14.10
N LEU A 827 -0.99 -18.87 14.80
CA LEU A 827 -0.53 -19.17 16.17
C LEU A 827 0.95 -19.59 16.19
N ALA A 828 1.42 -20.36 15.21
CA ALA A 828 2.84 -20.68 15.08
C ALA A 828 3.67 -19.41 14.81
N GLU A 829 3.22 -18.54 13.89
CA GLU A 829 3.86 -17.23 13.63
C GLU A 829 3.94 -16.38 14.90
N TYR A 830 2.87 -16.35 15.70
CA TYR A 830 2.85 -15.68 17.00
C TYR A 830 3.93 -16.22 17.96
N TYR A 831 4.13 -17.54 18.02
CA TYR A 831 5.20 -18.13 18.83
C TYR A 831 6.60 -17.73 18.34
N PHE A 832 6.83 -17.78 17.02
CA PHE A 832 8.11 -17.38 16.44
C PHE A 832 8.44 -15.90 16.68
N GLU A 833 7.44 -15.02 16.63
CA GLU A 833 7.57 -13.59 16.92
C GLU A 833 7.97 -13.31 18.38
N ASN A 834 7.54 -14.17 19.30
CA ASN A 834 7.89 -14.10 20.72
C ASN A 834 9.14 -14.93 21.06
N GLU A 835 9.93 -15.29 20.05
CA GLU A 835 11.16 -16.10 20.17
C GLU A 835 10.94 -17.51 20.76
N ASP A 836 9.70 -17.99 20.84
CA ASP A 836 9.34 -19.34 21.28
C ASP A 836 9.35 -20.33 20.11
N TYR A 837 10.55 -20.55 19.57
CA TYR A 837 10.77 -21.49 18.46
C TYR A 837 10.40 -22.93 18.81
N GLU A 838 10.49 -23.32 20.08
CA GLU A 838 10.14 -24.67 20.51
C GLU A 838 8.64 -24.92 20.34
N GLN A 839 7.78 -24.06 20.88
CA GLN A 839 6.33 -24.19 20.73
C GLN A 839 5.90 -24.01 19.28
N GLY A 840 6.48 -23.04 18.56
CA GLY A 840 6.20 -22.81 17.14
C GLY A 840 6.47 -24.05 16.28
N MET A 841 7.66 -24.64 16.39
CA MET A 841 8.02 -25.85 15.63
C MET A 841 7.22 -27.08 16.08
N GLN A 842 6.93 -27.24 17.38
CA GLN A 842 6.07 -28.32 17.86
C GLN A 842 4.66 -28.23 17.24
N LEU A 843 4.09 -27.02 17.18
CA LEU A 843 2.78 -26.81 16.56
C LEU A 843 2.79 -27.16 15.06
N LEU A 844 3.80 -26.71 14.32
CA LEU A 844 3.93 -27.07 12.90
C LEU A 844 4.07 -28.58 12.70
N ASN A 845 4.95 -29.26 13.44
CA ASN A 845 5.11 -30.72 13.34
C ASN A 845 3.83 -31.48 13.71
N ASN A 846 3.05 -30.99 14.68
CA ASN A 846 1.77 -31.60 15.06
C ASN A 846 0.74 -31.51 13.93
N ILE A 847 0.70 -30.41 13.17
CA ILE A 847 -0.17 -30.26 12.00
C ILE A 847 0.13 -31.38 10.98
N GLU A 848 1.40 -31.68 10.71
CA GLU A 848 1.81 -32.75 9.80
C GLU A 848 1.27 -34.12 10.26
N THR A 849 1.39 -34.43 11.55
CA THR A 849 0.94 -35.74 12.10
C THR A 849 -0.58 -35.91 12.13
N GLN A 850 -1.34 -34.83 12.33
CA GLN A 850 -2.80 -34.86 12.45
C GLN A 850 -3.51 -34.84 11.09
N HIS A 851 -2.81 -34.44 10.03
CA HIS A 851 -3.36 -34.32 8.69
C HIS A 851 -2.58 -35.17 7.68
N SER A 852 -2.33 -36.45 7.97
CA SER A 852 -1.50 -37.36 7.14
C SER A 852 -1.95 -37.57 5.67
N ALA A 853 -3.10 -37.02 5.27
CA ALA A 853 -3.57 -36.90 3.90
C ALA A 853 -3.81 -35.43 3.50
N LEU A 854 -2.84 -34.53 3.78
CA LEU A 854 -2.88 -33.17 3.24
C LEU A 854 -3.01 -33.25 1.71
N GLU A 855 -4.01 -32.55 1.15
CA GLU A 855 -4.06 -32.30 -0.29
C GLU A 855 -2.72 -31.69 -0.74
N SER A 856 -2.27 -32.02 -1.95
CA SER A 856 -0.88 -31.82 -2.41
C SER A 856 -0.34 -30.39 -2.27
N SER A 857 -1.21 -29.38 -2.26
CA SER A 857 -0.89 -27.96 -2.12
C SER A 857 -0.77 -27.48 -0.67
N PHE A 858 -1.54 -28.05 0.26
CA PHE A 858 -1.35 -27.79 1.68
C PHE A 858 0.00 -28.35 2.15
N ALA A 859 0.45 -29.46 1.56
CA ALA A 859 1.77 -30.01 1.81
C ALA A 859 2.89 -29.05 1.36
N GLU A 860 2.79 -28.44 0.17
CA GLU A 860 3.79 -27.45 -0.31
C GLU A 860 3.87 -26.22 0.60
N ASN A 861 2.72 -25.62 0.94
CA ASN A 861 2.67 -24.50 1.88
C ASN A 861 3.27 -24.88 3.25
N HIS A 862 2.96 -26.08 3.76
CA HIS A 862 3.49 -26.55 5.04
C HIS A 862 5.01 -26.70 5.02
N ILE A 863 5.56 -27.25 3.93
CA ILE A 863 7.00 -27.42 3.72
C ILE A 863 7.73 -26.07 3.73
N ASP A 864 7.13 -25.04 3.11
CA ASP A 864 7.71 -23.69 3.13
C ASP A 864 7.81 -23.14 4.55
N TYR A 865 6.75 -23.27 5.36
CA TYR A 865 6.76 -22.81 6.75
C TYR A 865 7.84 -23.54 7.56
N ILE A 866 7.90 -24.87 7.47
CA ILE A 866 8.92 -25.66 8.18
C ILE A 866 10.32 -25.25 7.74
N SER A 867 10.57 -25.15 6.43
CA SER A 867 11.88 -24.85 5.87
C SER A 867 12.34 -23.43 6.22
N PHE A 868 11.44 -22.45 6.13
CA PHE A 868 11.72 -21.05 6.44
C PHE A 868 12.02 -20.83 7.92
N TYR A 869 11.18 -21.36 8.82
CA TYR A 869 11.43 -21.19 10.25
C TYR A 869 12.60 -22.04 10.76
N SER A 870 12.90 -23.17 10.11
CA SER A 870 14.15 -23.93 10.38
C SER A 870 15.41 -23.16 9.95
N LEU A 871 15.32 -22.34 8.89
CA LEU A 871 16.39 -21.43 8.49
C LEU A 871 16.55 -20.29 9.51
N LEU A 872 15.46 -19.63 9.90
CA LEU A 872 15.51 -18.52 10.86
C LEU A 872 15.95 -18.95 12.26
N GLN A 873 15.66 -20.19 12.67
CA GLN A 873 16.13 -20.75 13.94
C GLN A 873 17.67 -20.81 14.03
N GLN A 874 18.38 -20.82 12.90
CA GLN A 874 19.84 -20.84 12.85
C GLN A 874 20.47 -19.44 12.95
N VAL A 875 19.67 -18.38 12.88
CA VAL A 875 20.14 -17.00 12.96
C VAL A 875 20.39 -16.62 14.41
N ASP A 876 21.57 -16.07 14.70
CA ASP A 876 21.86 -15.46 16.00
C ASP A 876 21.16 -14.10 16.11
N ILE A 877 20.08 -14.04 16.90
CA ILE A 877 19.25 -12.84 17.10
C ILE A 877 20.00 -11.75 17.86
N GLU A 878 21.01 -12.09 18.69
CA GLU A 878 21.82 -11.08 19.39
C GLU A 878 22.69 -10.30 18.38
N GLU A 879 23.24 -11.01 17.39
CA GLU A 879 24.04 -10.40 16.32
C GLU A 879 23.17 -9.81 15.18
N SER A 880 21.95 -10.32 15.00
CA SER A 880 21.01 -9.95 13.93
C SER A 880 19.61 -9.56 14.44
N PRO A 881 19.48 -8.54 15.32
CA PRO A 881 18.21 -8.21 15.94
C PRO A 881 17.14 -7.83 14.91
N GLY A 882 15.95 -8.43 15.03
CA GLY A 882 14.84 -8.24 14.09
C GLY A 882 15.16 -8.70 12.67
N TYR A 883 16.00 -9.71 12.50
CA TYR A 883 16.45 -10.27 11.22
C TYR A 883 17.12 -9.24 10.30
N THR A 884 17.88 -8.31 10.89
CA THR A 884 18.72 -7.37 10.15
C THR A 884 20.19 -7.75 10.23
N ASN A 885 20.99 -7.30 9.26
CA ASN A 885 22.42 -7.62 9.16
C ASN A 885 22.68 -9.13 8.97
N LEU A 886 21.81 -9.81 8.23
CA LEU A 886 21.91 -11.24 7.96
C LEU A 886 23.12 -11.59 7.07
N SER A 887 23.60 -12.84 7.18
CA SER A 887 24.69 -13.35 6.35
C SER A 887 24.27 -13.48 4.88
N ALA A 888 25.24 -13.39 3.96
CA ALA A 888 24.97 -13.58 2.53
C ALA A 888 24.36 -14.96 2.20
N GLU A 889 24.78 -16.03 2.89
CA GLU A 889 24.21 -17.37 2.72
C GLU A 889 22.74 -17.43 3.17
N THR A 890 22.39 -16.77 4.28
CA THR A 890 21.00 -16.67 4.75
C THR A 890 20.15 -15.88 3.76
N LEU A 891 20.68 -14.77 3.22
CA LEU A 891 19.96 -13.95 2.23
C LEU A 891 19.73 -14.74 0.93
N GLU A 892 20.72 -15.48 0.43
CA GLU A 892 20.58 -16.34 -0.77
C GLU A 892 19.55 -17.46 -0.54
N ALA A 893 19.52 -18.06 0.66
CA ALA A 893 18.50 -19.04 1.01
C ALA A 893 17.08 -18.41 1.06
N LEU A 894 16.95 -17.18 1.57
CA LEU A 894 15.69 -16.45 1.59
C LEU A 894 15.17 -16.14 0.18
N GLU A 895 16.05 -15.85 -0.78
CA GLU A 895 15.65 -15.60 -2.18
C GLU A 895 14.93 -16.80 -2.82
N SER A 896 15.22 -18.03 -2.37
CA SER A 896 14.57 -19.24 -2.88
C SER A 896 13.06 -19.30 -2.57
N PHE A 897 12.60 -18.58 -1.55
CA PHE A 897 11.18 -18.53 -1.16
C PHE A 897 10.36 -17.47 -1.91
N ILE A 898 10.99 -16.50 -2.60
CA ILE A 898 10.28 -15.38 -3.26
C ILE A 898 9.26 -15.88 -4.30
N GLU A 899 9.58 -16.99 -4.97
CA GLU A 899 8.76 -17.59 -6.03
C GLU A 899 7.62 -18.47 -5.49
N SER A 900 7.48 -18.62 -4.17
CA SER A 900 6.38 -19.36 -3.57
C SER A 900 5.06 -18.57 -3.56
N ASP A 901 3.94 -19.29 -3.62
CA ASP A 901 2.59 -18.74 -3.40
C ASP A 901 2.24 -18.60 -1.92
N SER A 902 3.03 -19.21 -1.03
CA SER A 902 2.76 -19.18 0.41
C SER A 902 3.06 -17.81 1.00
N ARG A 903 2.48 -17.51 2.17
CA ARG A 903 2.77 -16.27 2.93
C ARG A 903 4.26 -16.12 3.27
N ILE A 904 5.02 -17.22 3.26
CA ILE A 904 6.46 -17.22 3.47
C ILE A 904 7.18 -16.39 2.39
N ALA A 905 6.70 -16.38 1.15
CA ALA A 905 7.26 -15.53 0.09
C ALA A 905 7.19 -14.05 0.47
N GLY A 906 6.05 -13.60 1.02
CA GLY A 906 5.91 -12.25 1.57
C GLY A 906 6.94 -11.97 2.67
N LYS A 907 7.17 -12.93 3.58
CA LYS A 907 8.08 -12.77 4.72
C LYS A 907 9.52 -12.65 4.22
N ALA A 908 9.91 -13.52 3.29
CA ALA A 908 11.21 -13.49 2.65
C ALA A 908 11.45 -12.15 1.92
N ILE A 909 10.49 -11.68 1.11
CA ILE A 909 10.57 -10.38 0.43
C ILE A 909 10.78 -9.25 1.45
N ALA A 910 9.99 -9.24 2.53
CA ALA A 910 10.09 -8.18 3.54
C ALA A 910 11.46 -8.17 4.25
N ILE A 911 11.97 -9.33 4.67
CA ILE A 911 13.28 -9.47 5.31
C ILE A 911 14.40 -9.07 4.34
N LEU A 912 14.33 -9.47 3.06
CA LEU A 912 15.32 -9.10 2.05
C LEU A 912 15.35 -7.60 1.78
N ILE A 913 14.19 -6.94 1.70
CA ILE A 913 14.11 -5.47 1.55
C ILE A 913 14.71 -4.77 2.77
N MET A 914 14.41 -5.25 3.99
CA MET A 914 14.94 -4.67 5.23
C MET A 914 16.47 -4.78 5.33
N ASN A 915 17.07 -5.78 4.70
CA ASN A 915 18.52 -5.95 4.60
C ASN A 915 19.15 -5.24 3.39
N GLU A 916 18.36 -4.47 2.62
CA GLU A 916 18.78 -3.83 1.36
C GLU A 916 19.37 -4.84 0.34
N ALA A 917 18.96 -6.12 0.43
CA ALA A 917 19.46 -7.20 -0.42
C ALA A 917 18.79 -7.19 -1.81
N ILE A 918 17.54 -6.73 -1.89
CA ILE A 918 16.77 -6.65 -3.14
C ILE A 918 16.07 -5.28 -3.27
N GLU A 919 15.82 -4.88 -4.51
CA GLU A 919 14.84 -3.84 -4.84
C GLU A 919 13.58 -4.52 -5.37
N TYR A 920 12.51 -4.52 -4.58
CA TYR A 920 11.24 -5.11 -4.98
C TYR A 920 10.35 -4.07 -5.66
N ASN A 921 9.96 -4.35 -6.90
CA ASN A 921 8.92 -3.61 -7.61
C ASN A 921 7.69 -4.52 -7.73
N GLU A 922 6.62 -4.11 -7.07
CA GLU A 922 5.37 -4.84 -7.03
C GLU A 922 4.74 -4.96 -8.43
N PRO A 923 4.35 -6.17 -8.86
CA PRO A 923 3.89 -6.40 -10.22
C PRO A 923 2.48 -5.83 -10.46
N ILE A 924 2.27 -5.25 -11.64
CA ILE A 924 0.97 -4.71 -12.06
C ILE A 924 0.62 -5.29 -13.44
N TYR A 925 -0.58 -5.84 -13.54
CA TYR A 925 -1.09 -6.43 -14.78
C TYR A 925 -2.34 -5.73 -15.28
N PHE A 926 -2.59 -5.77 -16.58
CA PHE A 926 -3.84 -5.28 -17.17
C PHE A 926 -4.49 -6.38 -18.02
N PRO A 927 -5.82 -6.38 -18.15
CA PRO A 927 -6.50 -7.31 -19.04
C PRO A 927 -6.00 -7.16 -20.49
N GLU A 928 -5.71 -8.27 -21.14
CA GLU A 928 -5.48 -8.28 -22.59
C GLU A 928 -6.78 -7.88 -23.30
N LEU A 929 -6.70 -7.02 -24.33
CA LEU A 929 -7.84 -6.67 -25.16
C LEU A 929 -8.23 -7.89 -26.03
N LYS A 930 -8.97 -8.85 -25.46
CA LYS A 930 -9.51 -10.00 -26.20
C LYS A 930 -10.89 -9.67 -26.77
N THR A 931 -11.12 -10.09 -28.01
CA THR A 931 -12.36 -9.87 -28.79
C THR A 931 -13.50 -10.85 -28.47
N GLU A 932 -13.31 -11.81 -27.56
CA GLU A 932 -14.29 -12.85 -27.22
C GLU A 932 -14.98 -12.60 -25.87
N ILE A 933 -15.37 -11.36 -25.58
CA ILE A 933 -16.25 -11.06 -24.44
C ILE A 933 -17.67 -10.92 -24.98
N LYS A 934 -18.62 -11.75 -24.51
CA LYS A 934 -20.03 -11.62 -24.90
C LYS A 934 -20.64 -10.45 -24.14
N SER A 935 -21.17 -9.48 -24.87
CA SER A 935 -22.09 -8.47 -24.34
C SER A 935 -23.51 -9.01 -24.42
N GLU A 936 -24.27 -8.98 -23.33
CA GLU A 936 -25.71 -8.83 -23.49
C GLU A 936 -25.97 -7.43 -24.03
N THR A 937 -26.44 -7.35 -25.27
CA THR A 937 -26.85 -6.09 -25.88
C THR A 937 -27.82 -5.36 -24.94
N ALA A 938 -27.55 -4.09 -24.65
CA ALA A 938 -28.44 -3.20 -23.92
C ALA A 938 -29.84 -3.24 -24.57
N TYR A 939 -30.77 -3.94 -23.92
CA TYR A 939 -32.13 -4.12 -24.44
C TYR A 939 -32.99 -2.95 -23.98
N ASP A 940 -33.45 -2.21 -24.98
CA ASP A 940 -34.56 -1.27 -24.91
C ASP A 940 -35.81 -2.00 -24.35
N PHE A 941 -36.49 -1.37 -23.39
CA PHE A 941 -37.68 -1.91 -22.73
C PHE A 941 -38.91 -1.78 -23.66
N THR A 942 -38.88 -2.39 -24.84
CA THR A 942 -40.08 -2.61 -25.65
C THR A 942 -39.92 -3.85 -26.53
N GLU A 943 -40.90 -4.75 -26.42
CA GLU A 943 -41.17 -5.91 -27.27
C GLU A 943 -40.32 -7.16 -27.04
N PHE A 944 -40.90 -8.06 -26.23
CA PHE A 944 -40.79 -9.50 -26.38
C PHE A 944 -40.98 -9.88 -27.86
N ASN A 945 -39.96 -10.47 -28.49
CA ASN A 945 -40.07 -11.73 -29.24
C ASN A 945 -38.71 -12.21 -29.78
N SER A 946 -38.42 -13.48 -29.47
CA SER A 946 -37.58 -14.43 -30.20
C SER A 946 -36.20 -13.96 -30.68
N LEU A 947 -35.15 -14.31 -29.93
CA LEU A 947 -33.81 -14.43 -30.48
C LEU A 947 -33.64 -15.81 -31.12
N ASP A 948 -33.51 -15.78 -32.45
CA ASP A 948 -33.06 -16.87 -33.31
C ASP A 948 -31.70 -17.39 -32.82
N PHE A 949 -31.72 -18.51 -32.10
CA PHE A 949 -30.64 -19.46 -32.21
C PHE A 949 -30.85 -20.21 -33.53
N ILE A 950 -29.76 -20.45 -34.26
CA ILE A 950 -29.74 -21.40 -35.37
C ILE A 950 -30.07 -22.77 -34.77
N GLU A 951 -31.36 -23.07 -34.68
CA GLU A 951 -31.89 -24.40 -34.39
C GLU A 951 -31.46 -25.29 -35.56
N VAL A 952 -30.61 -26.25 -35.27
CA VAL A 952 -30.74 -27.54 -35.95
C VAL A 952 -32.11 -28.05 -35.53
N ASP A 953 -33.09 -27.93 -36.42
CA ASP A 953 -34.49 -28.31 -36.25
C ASP A 953 -34.64 -29.68 -35.57
N ILE A 954 -34.90 -29.71 -34.26
CA ILE A 954 -35.07 -30.94 -33.45
C ILE A 954 -36.57 -31.30 -33.31
N THR A 955 -37.44 -30.74 -34.15
CA THR A 955 -38.88 -31.03 -34.09
C THR A 955 -39.26 -32.40 -34.67
N GLN A 956 -38.30 -33.20 -35.16
CA GLN A 956 -38.61 -34.49 -35.77
C GLN A 956 -38.66 -35.63 -34.73
N PRO A 957 -39.79 -36.35 -34.58
CA PRO A 957 -39.95 -37.45 -33.64
C PRO A 957 -39.15 -38.71 -34.00
N VAL A 958 -38.42 -38.69 -35.13
CA VAL A 958 -37.52 -39.75 -35.59
C VAL A 958 -36.17 -39.14 -35.98
N PHE A 959 -35.06 -39.76 -35.57
CA PHE A 959 -33.70 -39.31 -35.87
C PHE A 959 -32.78 -40.49 -36.25
N LEU A 960 -31.91 -40.28 -37.25
CA LEU A 960 -31.00 -41.30 -37.79
C LEU A 960 -29.55 -40.80 -37.79
N TYR A 961 -28.64 -41.53 -37.14
CA TYR A 961 -27.22 -41.21 -37.07
C TYR A 961 -26.32 -42.46 -37.03
N PRO A 962 -25.08 -42.44 -37.56
CA PRO A 962 -24.47 -41.38 -38.34
C PRO A 962 -25.04 -41.28 -39.75
N ASN A 963 -25.14 -40.06 -40.28
CA ASN A 963 -25.48 -39.78 -41.67
C ASN A 963 -24.48 -38.74 -42.21
N PRO A 964 -23.51 -39.11 -43.07
CA PRO A 964 -23.38 -40.41 -43.76
C PRO A 964 -22.98 -41.58 -42.84
N ALA A 965 -23.52 -42.77 -43.13
CA ALA A 965 -23.26 -44.02 -42.43
C ALA A 965 -22.17 -44.87 -43.10
N LYS A 966 -21.35 -45.57 -42.32
CA LYS A 966 -20.34 -46.53 -42.84
C LYS A 966 -20.75 -47.98 -42.60
N ASP A 967 -20.79 -48.41 -41.35
CA ASP A 967 -21.00 -49.82 -40.96
C ASP A 967 -22.34 -50.09 -40.27
N ASN A 968 -22.91 -49.05 -39.67
CA ASN A 968 -24.10 -49.10 -38.83
C ASN A 968 -24.81 -47.74 -38.80
N ILE A 969 -26.12 -47.80 -38.59
CA ILE A 969 -26.99 -46.66 -38.30
C ILE A 969 -27.78 -46.95 -37.02
N SER A 970 -28.00 -45.92 -36.23
CA SER A 970 -28.92 -45.90 -35.10
C SER A 970 -30.14 -45.08 -35.50
N ILE A 971 -31.31 -45.71 -35.50
CA ILE A 971 -32.60 -45.03 -35.66
C ILE A 971 -33.20 -44.89 -34.28
N ASN A 972 -33.52 -43.67 -33.88
CA ASN A 972 -34.16 -43.34 -32.61
C ASN A 972 -35.54 -42.75 -32.92
N TRP A 973 -36.56 -43.13 -32.16
CA TRP A 973 -37.89 -42.54 -32.25
C TRP A 973 -38.47 -42.31 -30.87
N CYS A 974 -39.28 -41.26 -30.74
CA CYS A 974 -40.10 -41.00 -29.56
C CYS A 974 -41.37 -40.25 -29.98
N VAL A 975 -42.51 -40.93 -29.88
CA VAL A 975 -43.82 -40.42 -30.28
C VAL A 975 -44.73 -40.25 -29.05
N GLU A 976 -45.40 -39.09 -28.97
CA GLU A 976 -46.08 -38.61 -27.75
C GLU A 976 -47.34 -39.40 -27.32
N ASP A 977 -47.83 -40.35 -28.13
CA ASP A 977 -49.11 -41.03 -27.87
C ASP A 977 -48.92 -42.53 -27.54
N GLU A 978 -48.95 -42.89 -26.25
CA GLU A 978 -48.65 -44.25 -25.76
C GLU A 978 -49.76 -45.28 -26.02
N LYS A 979 -50.94 -44.86 -26.48
CA LYS A 979 -52.11 -45.75 -26.61
C LYS A 979 -52.33 -46.15 -28.06
N SER A 980 -51.73 -47.30 -28.42
CA SER A 980 -51.84 -48.06 -29.68
C SER A 980 -50.83 -47.71 -30.78
N LEU A 981 -49.66 -48.34 -30.74
CA LEU A 981 -48.69 -48.29 -31.84
C LEU A 981 -48.26 -49.69 -32.28
N ASN A 982 -48.61 -50.03 -33.52
CA ASN A 982 -47.79 -50.90 -34.36
C ASN A 982 -47.00 -49.95 -35.27
N ALA A 983 -45.75 -49.63 -34.90
CA ALA A 983 -44.89 -48.82 -35.76
C ALA A 983 -44.05 -49.72 -36.66
N THR A 984 -43.87 -49.36 -37.94
CA THR A 984 -42.93 -50.04 -38.84
C THR A 984 -41.87 -49.07 -39.34
N ILE A 985 -40.62 -49.54 -39.38
CA ILE A 985 -39.49 -48.85 -39.96
C ILE A 985 -39.11 -49.57 -41.24
N ASP A 986 -39.38 -48.94 -42.38
CA ASP A 986 -39.18 -49.49 -43.71
C ASP A 986 -38.08 -48.70 -44.43
N ILE A 987 -36.97 -49.34 -44.77
CA ILE A 987 -35.83 -48.69 -45.41
C ILE A 987 -35.73 -49.10 -46.87
N TYR A 988 -35.73 -48.11 -47.74
CA TYR A 988 -35.67 -48.25 -49.19
C TYR A 988 -34.32 -47.77 -49.73
N ASN A 989 -33.83 -48.38 -50.80
CA ASN A 989 -32.74 -47.77 -51.60
C ASN A 989 -33.28 -46.65 -52.50
N SER A 990 -32.36 -45.94 -53.16
CA SER A 990 -32.63 -44.87 -54.13
C SER A 990 -33.51 -45.24 -55.33
N ILE A 991 -33.80 -46.53 -55.57
CA ILE A 991 -34.73 -46.99 -56.62
C ILE A 991 -36.08 -47.46 -56.05
N GLY A 992 -36.34 -47.22 -54.76
CA GLY A 992 -37.63 -47.53 -54.10
C GLY A 992 -37.81 -49.01 -53.74
N THR A 993 -36.75 -49.82 -53.70
CA THR A 993 -36.82 -51.23 -53.26
C THR A 993 -36.66 -51.30 -51.74
N LEU A 994 -37.58 -51.97 -51.05
CA LEU A 994 -37.49 -52.24 -49.60
C LEU A 994 -36.31 -53.19 -49.31
N ILE A 995 -35.39 -52.76 -48.44
CA ILE A 995 -34.17 -53.50 -48.09
C ILE A 995 -34.22 -53.99 -46.63
N TYR A 996 -34.94 -53.27 -45.77
CA TYR A 996 -35.05 -53.63 -44.37
C TYR A 996 -36.40 -53.17 -43.81
N SER A 997 -37.05 -54.00 -43.02
CA SER A 997 -38.31 -53.71 -42.34
C SER A 997 -38.20 -54.19 -40.91
N TYR A 998 -38.62 -53.35 -39.97
CA TYR A 998 -38.65 -53.66 -38.54
C TYR A 998 -39.96 -53.18 -37.92
N SER A 999 -40.56 -53.96 -37.01
CA SER A 999 -41.80 -53.58 -36.32
C SER A 999 -41.54 -53.40 -34.83
N GLU A 1000 -42.03 -52.29 -34.26
CA GLU A 1000 -41.87 -51.93 -32.86
C GLU A 1000 -43.23 -51.65 -32.19
N ARG A 1001 -43.32 -51.93 -30.89
CA ARG A 1001 -44.48 -51.64 -30.04
C ARG A 1001 -44.24 -50.57 -28.96
N ASN A 1002 -42.98 -50.18 -28.73
CA ASN A 1002 -42.62 -49.13 -27.77
C ASN A 1002 -42.71 -47.71 -28.37
N SER A 1003 -43.31 -46.78 -27.61
CA SER A 1003 -43.50 -45.36 -27.97
C SER A 1003 -42.19 -44.59 -28.10
N CYS A 1004 -41.18 -44.90 -27.28
CA CYS A 1004 -39.84 -44.35 -27.38
C CYS A 1004 -38.80 -45.47 -27.28
N SER A 1005 -38.01 -45.68 -28.33
CA SER A 1005 -37.02 -46.76 -28.41
C SER A 1005 -35.94 -46.42 -29.44
N ASN A 1006 -34.91 -47.24 -29.52
CA ASN A 1006 -33.86 -47.13 -30.52
C ASN A 1006 -33.53 -48.51 -31.11
N SER A 1007 -33.05 -48.51 -32.35
CA SER A 1007 -32.58 -49.72 -33.02
C SER A 1007 -31.29 -49.45 -33.77
N ASN A 1008 -30.32 -50.34 -33.57
CA ASN A 1008 -29.05 -50.33 -34.28
C ASN A 1008 -29.11 -51.32 -35.44
N ILE A 1009 -28.98 -50.81 -36.66
CA ILE A 1009 -29.04 -51.59 -37.89
C ILE A 1009 -27.64 -51.63 -38.49
N SER A 1010 -27.10 -52.83 -38.72
CA SER A 1010 -25.86 -52.96 -39.47
C SER A 1010 -26.13 -52.75 -40.96
N VAL A 1011 -25.39 -51.80 -41.56
CA VAL A 1011 -25.44 -51.50 -43.00
C VAL A 1011 -24.16 -51.96 -43.73
N SER A 1012 -23.32 -52.73 -43.04
CA SER A 1012 -22.09 -53.33 -43.56
C SER A 1012 -22.31 -54.20 -44.83
N GLY A 1013 -23.50 -54.78 -45.02
CA GLY A 1013 -23.88 -55.51 -46.23
C GLY A 1013 -24.48 -54.67 -47.37
N TRP A 1014 -24.76 -53.39 -47.17
CA TRP A 1014 -25.50 -52.54 -48.12
C TRP A 1014 -24.55 -51.81 -49.07
N ARG A 1015 -25.00 -51.46 -50.29
CA ARG A 1015 -24.16 -50.76 -51.27
C ARG A 1015 -24.06 -49.27 -50.93
N PRO A 1016 -22.97 -48.57 -51.30
CA PRO A 1016 -22.92 -47.12 -51.18
C PRO A 1016 -24.03 -46.45 -51.99
N GLY A 1017 -24.64 -45.41 -51.44
CA GLY A 1017 -25.75 -44.70 -52.07
C GLY A 1017 -26.69 -44.05 -51.07
N THR A 1018 -27.73 -43.39 -51.58
CA THR A 1018 -28.78 -42.76 -50.78
C THR A 1018 -29.88 -43.78 -50.47
N TYR A 1019 -30.34 -43.76 -49.23
CA TYR A 1019 -31.40 -44.60 -48.69
C TYR A 1019 -32.45 -43.71 -48.04
N THR A 1020 -33.69 -44.19 -47.99
CA THR A 1020 -34.82 -43.51 -47.34
C THR A 1020 -35.39 -44.44 -46.29
N ALA A 1021 -35.33 -44.04 -45.02
CA ALA A 1021 -36.02 -44.72 -43.94
C ALA A 1021 -37.41 -44.08 -43.77
N ILE A 1022 -38.47 -44.88 -43.84
CA ILE A 1022 -39.84 -44.45 -43.61
C ILE A 1022 -40.32 -45.07 -42.29
N PHE A 1023 -40.70 -44.21 -41.35
CA PHE A 1023 -41.26 -44.58 -40.05
C PHE A 1023 -42.78 -44.39 -40.10
N ASN A 1024 -43.52 -45.50 -40.13
CA ASN A 1024 -44.98 -45.51 -40.16
C ASN A 1024 -45.50 -45.73 -38.75
N TYR A 1025 -46.31 -44.80 -38.24
CA TYR A 1025 -46.85 -44.85 -36.88
C TYR A 1025 -48.30 -44.32 -36.85
N GLY A 1026 -49.26 -45.21 -36.59
CA GLY A 1026 -50.69 -44.87 -36.69
C GLY A 1026 -51.08 -44.47 -38.12
N ILE A 1027 -51.60 -43.25 -38.29
CA ILE A 1027 -51.95 -42.64 -39.61
C ILE A 1027 -50.87 -41.69 -40.15
N LYS A 1028 -49.74 -41.53 -39.44
CA LYS A 1028 -48.65 -40.63 -39.81
C LYS A 1028 -47.46 -41.45 -40.33
N SER A 1029 -46.73 -40.87 -41.28
CA SER A 1029 -45.49 -41.44 -41.82
C SER A 1029 -44.43 -40.35 -41.92
N GLU A 1030 -43.24 -40.61 -41.42
CA GLU A 1030 -42.10 -39.72 -41.54
C GLU A 1030 -40.97 -40.39 -42.32
N SER A 1031 -40.30 -39.62 -43.19
CA SER A 1031 -39.23 -40.15 -44.04
C SER A 1031 -37.93 -39.39 -43.81
N ILE A 1032 -36.84 -40.12 -43.57
CA ILE A 1032 -35.49 -39.56 -43.41
C ILE A 1032 -34.59 -40.15 -44.49
N ASN A 1033 -33.92 -39.27 -45.24
CA ASN A 1033 -32.91 -39.67 -46.20
C ASN A 1033 -31.53 -39.73 -45.54
N PHE A 1034 -30.80 -40.81 -45.79
CA PHE A 1034 -29.43 -40.97 -45.33
C PHE A 1034 -28.52 -41.58 -46.38
N ILE A 1035 -27.23 -41.32 -46.27
CA ILE A 1035 -26.22 -41.74 -47.24
C ILE A 1035 -25.38 -42.84 -46.62
N ILE A 1036 -25.15 -43.93 -47.34
CA ILE A 1036 -24.10 -44.90 -47.00
C ILE A 1036 -22.85 -44.53 -47.81
N SER A 1037 -21.81 -44.07 -47.12
CA SER A 1037 -20.52 -43.67 -47.69
C SER A 1037 -19.45 -44.70 -47.34
N LYS A 1038 -19.37 -45.81 -48.08
CA LYS A 1038 -18.23 -46.73 -47.94
C LYS A 1038 -17.05 -46.27 -48.78
#